data_AF-A0A8S4GVA7-F1
#
_entry.id   AF-A0A8S4GVA7-F1
#
_cell.length_a   1.000
_cell.length_b   1.000
_cell.length_c   1.000
_cell.angle_alpha   90.00
_cell.angle_beta   90.00
_cell.angle_gamma   90.00
#
_symmetry.space_group_name_H-M   'P 1'
#
loop_
_entity.id
_entity.type
_entity.pdbx_description
1 polymer ?
#
loop_
_entity_poly.entity_id
_entity_poly.type
_entity_poly.pdbx_seq_one_letter_code
_entity_poly.pdbx_strand_id
1 'polypeptide(L)'
;MAAKSFREGIRARLLQDVLGGEQEEIDGGWRVLVMDELATKVLSAACSMTDVFDTGVALVEDLSKKRQPMPNMDAVYFISPTPDSVRHLIEDFSGPTPLYKSAHLFFTYQASPSLMYNIKSCDPLRARLVKVAEASVEFVTVDSRTFSTMQPFAMRNLFRDRCEGSSDYAAEIEVAARRLSSVCAALGVFPSIRCRAPRPPQEGDPPGQAARAAVPQRIAAALNERLQAMQRADPSFGTGSRDTCEVLIVDRALDPIAPVVHEFTYEAQVHDLLPLGEGNVYDHSYVTKEGEHKVTQFVLGEHDPLWTELRHMHIAQASMTLEQRHVEFMEKNPAARNQAGKLGRGAASEPNDIRKISNIASAIPEYLEKVAKLSLHLDIGNKLSTKSRFLMDVGLAGLEQDLVYGDAGSKEVINFLSSATSSMASGDVAGEQISAQDKLRLLMCYVVTHPEKMDNAKRTQWMKLAGLTVDDMQRINNMEMLGVAVSKRVASKGLTFGRKKRRQPRKERTTRVADKEFSQYKLARFAPVLSETIEDLSNGTLDPTEFPFVGSGQAGPPGRAQDYNFVGTHPPSQMQSARQNRTNFAVSWANKAKGAEGPRQPQETKPVHRLIVFVAGGVAYNEIRSVHKLSEALGWDIILGATDVLPPAKFLRELAHLKSDFAHDSAGDLALEIDGI
;
A
#
# COMPACT_ATOMS: atom_id res chain seq x y z
N MET A 1 -17.12 -15.88 -15.16
CA MET A 1 -15.97 -16.07 -14.24
C MET A 1 -15.68 -14.71 -13.64
N ALA A 2 -15.54 -14.60 -12.31
CA ALA A 2 -15.04 -13.37 -11.71
C ALA A 2 -13.62 -13.10 -12.27
N ALA A 3 -13.29 -11.84 -12.56
CA ALA A 3 -11.92 -11.49 -12.93
C ALA A 3 -10.99 -11.86 -11.78
N LYS A 4 -9.88 -12.56 -12.06
CA LYS A 4 -8.85 -12.87 -11.06
C LYS A 4 -8.33 -11.56 -10.46
N SER A 5 -8.07 -11.54 -9.15
CA SER A 5 -7.47 -10.35 -8.53
C SER A 5 -6.05 -10.11 -9.05
N PHE A 6 -5.49 -8.91 -8.83
CA PHE A 6 -4.12 -8.59 -9.24
C PHE A 6 -3.12 -9.59 -8.64
N ARG A 7 -3.22 -9.85 -7.32
CA ARG A 7 -2.37 -10.84 -6.63
C ARG A 7 -2.53 -12.25 -7.19
N GLU A 8 -3.75 -12.69 -7.46
CA GLU A 8 -4.00 -14.02 -8.06
C GLU A 8 -3.43 -14.14 -9.47
N GLY A 9 -3.50 -13.06 -10.26
CA GLY A 9 -2.87 -12.99 -11.58
C GLY A 9 -1.36 -13.16 -11.50
N ILE A 10 -0.71 -12.44 -10.58
CA ILE A 10 0.74 -12.55 -10.35
C ILE A 10 1.12 -13.93 -9.80
N ARG A 11 0.35 -14.48 -8.84
CA ARG A 11 0.55 -15.85 -8.33
C ARG A 11 0.47 -16.87 -9.46
N ALA A 12 -0.56 -16.81 -10.30
CA ALA A 12 -0.70 -17.73 -11.44
C ALA A 12 0.51 -17.64 -12.38
N ARG A 13 0.98 -16.43 -12.67
CA ARG A 13 2.15 -16.19 -13.50
C ARG A 13 3.43 -16.79 -12.90
N LEU A 14 3.70 -16.57 -11.61
CA LEU A 14 4.86 -17.15 -10.93
C LEU A 14 4.79 -18.68 -10.92
N LEU A 15 3.62 -19.24 -10.61
CA LEU A 15 3.44 -20.69 -10.60
C LEU A 15 3.52 -21.32 -11.98
N GLN A 16 3.07 -20.65 -13.04
CA GLN A 16 3.06 -21.20 -14.40
C GLN A 16 4.37 -20.91 -15.15
N ASP A 17 4.80 -19.66 -15.21
CA ASP A 17 5.91 -19.24 -16.08
C ASP A 17 7.28 -19.56 -15.46
N VAL A 18 7.38 -19.49 -14.13
CA VAL A 18 8.64 -19.71 -13.40
C VAL A 18 8.74 -21.14 -12.89
N LEU A 19 7.72 -21.64 -12.18
CA LEU A 19 7.79 -22.95 -11.51
C LEU A 19 7.17 -24.10 -12.32
N GLY A 20 6.09 -23.86 -13.06
CA GLY A 20 5.21 -24.90 -13.60
C GLY A 20 5.48 -25.29 -15.05
N GLY A 21 6.10 -24.43 -15.85
CA GLY A 21 6.32 -24.63 -17.30
C GLY A 21 7.22 -25.79 -17.70
N GLU A 22 7.52 -26.72 -16.79
CA GLU A 22 8.46 -27.82 -16.95
C GLU A 22 7.92 -29.16 -16.42
N GLN A 23 6.69 -29.21 -15.89
CA GLN A 23 6.06 -30.48 -15.53
C GLN A 23 5.84 -31.40 -16.74
N GLU A 24 5.79 -30.87 -17.97
CA GLU A 24 5.63 -31.66 -19.19
C GLU A 24 6.96 -32.15 -19.81
N GLU A 25 8.12 -31.54 -19.47
CA GLU A 25 9.42 -31.88 -20.07
C GLU A 25 10.37 -32.67 -19.15
N ILE A 26 10.12 -32.67 -17.84
CA ILE A 26 10.97 -33.33 -16.85
C ILE A 26 10.24 -34.58 -16.35
N ASP A 27 10.89 -35.73 -16.46
CA ASP A 27 10.42 -37.06 -16.08
C ASP A 27 10.12 -37.16 -14.56
N GLY A 28 9.02 -36.55 -14.10
CA GLY A 28 8.44 -36.66 -12.75
C GLY A 28 9.36 -36.34 -11.56
N GLY A 29 10.53 -35.73 -11.77
CA GLY A 29 11.56 -35.54 -10.77
C GLY A 29 11.34 -34.32 -9.86
N TRP A 30 11.66 -34.48 -8.57
CA TRP A 30 11.70 -33.37 -7.61
C TRP A 30 12.81 -32.37 -7.92
N ARG A 31 12.54 -31.07 -7.73
CA ARG A 31 13.47 -29.98 -8.01
C ARG A 31 13.85 -29.19 -6.76
N VAL A 32 15.00 -28.51 -6.81
CA VAL A 32 15.43 -27.55 -5.79
C VAL A 32 15.19 -26.13 -6.30
N LEU A 33 14.46 -25.31 -5.56
CA LEU A 33 14.26 -23.90 -5.87
C LEU A 33 15.31 -23.06 -5.13
N VAL A 34 16.17 -22.38 -5.87
CA VAL A 34 17.20 -21.49 -5.33
C VAL A 34 16.80 -20.05 -5.60
N MET A 35 16.76 -19.22 -4.56
CA MET A 35 16.37 -17.81 -4.67
C MET A 35 17.35 -16.89 -3.95
N ASP A 36 17.45 -15.66 -4.43
CA ASP A 36 18.04 -14.57 -3.65
C ASP A 36 17.00 -13.84 -2.80
N GLU A 37 17.44 -12.85 -2.03
CA GLU A 37 16.59 -12.13 -1.07
C GLU A 37 15.37 -11.47 -1.75
N LEU A 38 15.57 -10.81 -2.89
CA LEU A 38 14.50 -10.13 -3.61
C LEU A 38 13.51 -11.15 -4.19
N ALA A 39 14.01 -12.19 -4.87
CA ALA A 39 13.16 -13.24 -5.42
C ALA A 39 12.34 -13.96 -4.33
N THR A 40 12.94 -14.18 -3.16
CA THR A 40 12.27 -14.76 -1.99
C THR A 40 11.11 -13.89 -1.52
N LYS A 41 11.32 -12.57 -1.42
CA LYS A 41 10.26 -11.61 -1.05
C LYS A 41 9.15 -11.55 -2.10
N VAL A 42 9.49 -11.59 -3.39
CA VAL A 42 8.51 -11.61 -4.50
C VAL A 42 7.64 -12.86 -4.44
N LEU A 43 8.26 -14.04 -4.28
CA LEU A 43 7.53 -15.31 -4.27
C LEU A 43 6.65 -15.44 -3.02
N SER A 44 7.20 -15.13 -1.82
CA SER A 44 6.47 -15.26 -0.55
C SER A 44 5.28 -14.31 -0.41
N ALA A 45 5.31 -13.16 -1.11
CA ALA A 45 4.21 -12.20 -1.11
C ALA A 45 2.97 -12.69 -1.89
N ALA A 46 3.15 -13.62 -2.83
CA ALA A 46 2.07 -14.07 -3.73
C ALA A 46 1.74 -15.57 -3.59
N CYS A 47 2.71 -16.40 -3.20
CA CYS A 47 2.58 -17.86 -3.15
C CYS A 47 2.77 -18.39 -1.73
N SER A 48 1.98 -19.41 -1.36
CA SER A 48 2.20 -20.18 -0.14
C SER A 48 3.23 -21.29 -0.37
N MET A 49 3.79 -21.86 0.71
CA MET A 49 4.66 -23.02 0.59
C MET A 49 3.95 -24.21 -0.07
N THR A 50 2.66 -24.42 0.21
CA THR A 50 1.85 -25.46 -0.45
C THR A 50 1.83 -25.27 -1.96
N ASP A 51 1.65 -24.03 -2.44
CA ASP A 51 1.68 -23.74 -3.88
C ASP A 51 3.02 -24.11 -4.51
N VAL A 52 4.13 -23.81 -3.82
CA VAL A 52 5.48 -24.13 -4.31
C VAL A 52 5.69 -25.64 -4.34
N PHE A 53 5.30 -26.37 -3.29
CA PHE A 53 5.43 -27.84 -3.24
C PHE A 53 4.60 -28.54 -4.33
N ASP A 54 3.38 -28.06 -4.60
CA ASP A 54 2.48 -28.62 -5.61
C ASP A 54 3.03 -28.47 -7.05
N THR A 55 4.00 -27.58 -7.26
CA THR A 55 4.72 -27.47 -8.55
C THR A 55 5.86 -28.49 -8.71
N GLY A 56 6.13 -29.35 -7.71
CA GLY A 56 7.20 -30.35 -7.75
C GLY A 56 8.56 -29.84 -7.25
N VAL A 57 8.57 -28.73 -6.52
CA VAL A 57 9.75 -28.27 -5.76
C VAL A 57 9.79 -29.04 -4.44
N ALA A 58 10.88 -29.74 -4.13
CA ALA A 58 11.04 -30.46 -2.86
C ALA A 58 11.74 -29.64 -1.78
N LEU A 59 12.58 -28.70 -2.18
CA LEU A 59 13.39 -27.90 -1.27
C LEU A 59 13.55 -26.47 -1.79
N VAL A 60 13.47 -25.50 -0.88
CA VAL A 60 13.73 -24.08 -1.15
C VAL A 60 15.02 -23.69 -0.44
N GLU A 61 15.94 -23.08 -1.17
CA GLU A 61 17.29 -22.76 -0.73
C GLU A 61 17.64 -21.29 -1.00
N ASP A 62 18.47 -20.74 -0.12
CA ASP A 62 18.97 -19.35 -0.21
C ASP A 62 20.30 -19.32 -0.97
N LEU A 63 20.33 -18.57 -2.07
CA LEU A 63 21.49 -18.44 -2.95
C LEU A 63 22.75 -17.97 -2.21
N SER A 64 22.58 -17.11 -1.19
CA SER A 64 23.68 -16.51 -0.43
C SER A 64 24.32 -17.48 0.58
N LYS A 65 23.62 -18.57 0.92
CA LYS A 65 24.05 -19.54 1.92
C LYS A 65 24.78 -20.71 1.27
N LYS A 66 25.65 -21.35 2.06
CA LYS A 66 26.28 -22.61 1.68
C LYS A 66 25.22 -23.71 1.69
N ARG A 67 25.06 -24.38 0.56
CA ARG A 67 24.02 -25.39 0.31
C ARG A 67 24.64 -26.78 0.17
N GLN A 68 23.85 -27.81 0.48
CA GLN A 68 24.29 -29.20 0.34
C GLN A 68 24.31 -29.61 -1.14
N PRO A 69 25.40 -30.22 -1.66
CA PRO A 69 25.42 -30.75 -3.02
C PRO A 69 24.38 -31.85 -3.23
N MET A 70 23.53 -31.66 -4.24
CA MET A 70 22.49 -32.59 -4.70
C MET A 70 22.63 -32.84 -6.21
N PRO A 71 23.72 -33.49 -6.67
CA PRO A 71 24.07 -33.61 -8.09
C PRO A 71 23.09 -34.46 -8.93
N ASN A 72 22.12 -35.11 -8.28
CA ASN A 72 21.07 -35.90 -8.94
C ASN A 72 19.76 -35.12 -9.14
N MET A 73 19.64 -33.92 -8.55
CA MET A 73 18.44 -33.10 -8.64
C MET A 73 18.65 -31.92 -9.59
N ASP A 74 17.59 -31.57 -10.32
CA ASP A 74 17.55 -30.37 -11.15
C ASP A 74 17.22 -29.15 -10.27
N ALA A 75 17.81 -27.99 -10.58
CA ALA A 75 17.65 -26.77 -9.80
C ALA A 75 17.00 -25.65 -10.63
N VAL A 76 15.98 -25.01 -10.06
CA VAL A 76 15.34 -23.81 -10.57
C VAL A 76 15.92 -22.62 -9.83
N TYR A 77 16.63 -21.75 -10.54
CA TYR A 77 17.17 -20.50 -10.02
C TYR A 77 16.21 -19.38 -10.35
N PHE A 78 15.49 -18.86 -9.36
CA PHE A 78 14.73 -17.62 -9.51
C PHE A 78 15.49 -16.51 -8.79
N ILE A 79 16.24 -15.72 -9.55
CA ILE A 79 17.25 -14.79 -8.99
C ILE A 79 17.21 -13.43 -9.66
N SER A 80 17.67 -12.40 -8.97
CA SER A 80 17.81 -11.06 -9.51
C SER A 80 19.01 -10.97 -10.45
N PRO A 81 18.94 -10.14 -11.52
CA PRO A 81 20.04 -9.96 -12.46
C PRO A 81 21.14 -9.05 -11.86
N THR A 82 21.76 -9.48 -10.76
CA THR A 82 22.86 -8.76 -10.09
C THR A 82 24.19 -9.49 -10.29
N PRO A 83 25.33 -8.77 -10.24
CA PRO A 83 26.64 -9.40 -10.27
C PRO A 83 26.82 -10.46 -9.18
N ASP A 84 26.30 -10.21 -7.97
CA ASP A 84 26.42 -11.13 -6.85
C ASP A 84 25.58 -12.40 -7.04
N SER A 85 24.33 -12.28 -7.50
CA SER A 85 23.48 -13.46 -7.76
C SER A 85 24.08 -14.33 -8.87
N VAL A 86 24.60 -13.70 -9.94
CA VAL A 86 25.27 -14.42 -11.04
C VAL A 86 26.59 -15.05 -10.61
N ARG A 87 27.36 -14.40 -9.72
CA ARG A 87 28.59 -14.98 -9.16
C ARG A 87 28.30 -16.26 -8.38
N HIS A 88 27.32 -16.24 -7.47
CA HIS A 88 26.94 -17.43 -6.71
C HIS A 88 26.42 -18.56 -7.62
N LEU A 89 25.62 -18.22 -8.64
CA LEU A 89 25.20 -19.19 -9.65
C LEU A 89 26.40 -19.83 -10.33
N ILE A 90 27.41 -19.06 -10.76
CA ILE A 90 28.60 -19.60 -11.41
C ILE A 90 29.40 -20.49 -10.45
N GLU A 91 29.53 -20.10 -9.19
CA GLU A 91 30.24 -20.85 -8.15
C GLU A 91 29.64 -22.24 -7.91
N ASP A 92 28.30 -22.37 -7.97
CA ASP A 92 27.59 -23.65 -7.80
C ASP A 92 27.99 -24.72 -8.84
N PHE A 93 28.49 -24.30 -10.01
CA PHE A 93 28.84 -25.20 -11.12
C PHE A 93 30.32 -25.21 -11.48
N SER A 94 31.10 -24.24 -10.99
CA SER A 94 32.53 -24.12 -11.33
C SER A 94 33.44 -25.07 -10.54
N GLY A 95 32.94 -25.64 -9.44
CA GLY A 95 33.68 -26.62 -8.63
C GLY A 95 33.90 -27.96 -9.35
N PRO A 96 34.75 -28.85 -8.79
CA PRO A 96 35.01 -30.18 -9.35
C PRO A 96 33.75 -31.06 -9.39
N THR A 97 32.82 -30.84 -8.46
CA THR A 97 31.49 -31.45 -8.42
C THR A 97 30.44 -30.34 -8.41
N PRO A 98 29.65 -30.17 -9.48
CA PRO A 98 28.52 -29.24 -9.49
C PRO A 98 27.52 -29.57 -8.37
N LEU A 99 26.90 -28.53 -7.81
CA LEU A 99 25.89 -28.69 -6.77
C LEU A 99 24.63 -29.41 -7.26
N TYR A 100 24.25 -29.22 -8.52
CA TYR A 100 23.01 -29.73 -9.11
C TYR A 100 23.26 -30.39 -10.47
N LYS A 101 22.33 -31.25 -10.89
CA LYS A 101 22.37 -31.98 -12.16
C LYS A 101 22.30 -31.02 -13.35
N SER A 102 21.33 -30.11 -13.32
CA SER A 102 21.06 -29.09 -14.33
C SER A 102 20.49 -27.81 -13.70
N ALA A 103 20.49 -26.71 -14.47
CA ALA A 103 20.04 -25.39 -14.03
C ALA A 103 18.98 -24.81 -14.96
N HIS A 104 17.86 -24.39 -14.38
CA HIS A 104 16.81 -23.62 -15.03
C HIS A 104 16.84 -22.20 -14.47
N LEU A 105 17.30 -21.24 -15.27
CA LEU A 105 17.56 -19.88 -14.84
C LEU A 105 16.40 -18.95 -15.20
N PHE A 106 15.77 -18.38 -14.18
CA PHE A 106 14.74 -17.36 -14.29
C PHE A 106 15.22 -16.08 -13.62
N PHE A 107 15.48 -15.05 -14.42
CA PHE A 107 15.77 -13.74 -13.87
C PHE A 107 14.48 -13.02 -13.45
N THR A 108 14.51 -12.30 -12.33
CA THR A 108 13.40 -11.45 -11.91
C THR A 108 13.11 -10.33 -12.93
N TYR A 109 14.12 -9.89 -13.67
CA TYR A 109 14.02 -8.89 -14.74
C TYR A 109 15.14 -9.05 -15.78
N GLN A 110 15.14 -8.19 -16.80
CA GLN A 110 16.12 -8.24 -17.89
C GLN A 110 17.57 -8.18 -17.37
N ALA A 111 18.36 -9.18 -17.77
CA ALA A 111 19.78 -9.24 -17.43
C ALA A 111 20.62 -8.38 -18.38
N SER A 112 21.65 -7.74 -17.84
CA SER A 112 22.56 -6.94 -18.67
C SER A 112 23.42 -7.85 -19.58
N PRO A 113 23.84 -7.36 -20.77
CA PRO A 113 24.68 -8.14 -21.67
C PRO A 113 25.99 -8.64 -21.03
N SER A 114 26.56 -7.87 -20.10
CA SER A 114 27.78 -8.26 -19.37
C SER A 114 27.55 -9.44 -18.44
N LEU A 115 26.42 -9.49 -17.74
CA LEU A 115 26.07 -10.64 -16.89
C LEU A 115 25.83 -11.90 -17.73
N MET A 116 25.16 -11.77 -18.87
CA MET A 116 24.97 -12.89 -19.80
C MET A 116 26.28 -13.40 -20.38
N TYR A 117 27.24 -12.50 -20.65
CA TYR A 117 28.58 -12.89 -21.09
C TYR A 117 29.34 -13.69 -20.02
N ASN A 118 29.23 -13.30 -18.74
CA ASN A 118 29.86 -14.03 -17.64
C ASN A 118 29.30 -15.45 -17.51
N ILE A 119 27.98 -15.63 -17.62
CA ILE A 119 27.34 -16.95 -17.62
C ILE A 119 27.84 -17.80 -18.80
N LYS A 120 27.90 -17.20 -20.01
CA LYS A 120 28.35 -17.89 -21.22
C LYS A 120 29.82 -18.36 -21.14
N SER A 121 30.63 -17.65 -20.36
CA SER A 121 32.07 -17.91 -20.17
C SER A 121 32.34 -19.08 -19.21
N CYS A 122 31.35 -19.51 -18.41
CA CYS A 122 31.47 -20.69 -17.56
C CYS A 122 31.02 -21.94 -18.33
N ASP A 123 31.97 -22.67 -18.92
CA ASP A 123 31.67 -23.90 -19.69
C ASP A 123 30.88 -24.97 -18.89
N PRO A 124 31.21 -25.26 -17.60
CA PRO A 124 30.44 -26.24 -16.81
C PRO A 124 28.97 -25.85 -16.61
N LEU A 125 28.69 -24.57 -16.31
CA LEU A 125 27.33 -24.06 -16.19
C LEU A 125 26.61 -24.10 -17.54
N ARG A 126 27.27 -23.62 -18.61
CA ARG A 126 26.68 -23.61 -19.95
C ARG A 126 26.26 -24.99 -20.43
N ALA A 127 27.04 -26.02 -20.12
CA ALA A 127 26.72 -27.41 -20.48
C ALA A 127 25.51 -27.98 -19.72
N ARG A 128 25.08 -27.33 -18.63
CA ARG A 128 24.02 -27.79 -17.72
C ARG A 128 22.81 -26.86 -17.68
N LEU A 129 22.86 -25.74 -18.38
CA LEU A 129 21.81 -24.76 -18.47
C LEU A 129 20.72 -25.28 -19.43
N VAL A 130 19.52 -25.54 -18.89
CA VAL A 130 18.40 -26.07 -19.67
C VAL A 130 17.55 -24.94 -20.25
N LYS A 131 17.23 -23.96 -19.40
CA LYS A 131 16.37 -22.83 -19.75
C LYS A 131 16.94 -21.54 -19.18
N VAL A 132 16.81 -20.46 -19.94
CA VAL A 132 17.01 -19.09 -19.47
C VAL A 132 15.79 -18.28 -19.87
N ALA A 133 15.13 -17.69 -18.88
CA ALA A 133 13.96 -16.86 -19.10
C ALA A 133 13.95 -15.65 -18.17
N GLU A 134 13.17 -14.65 -18.55
CA GLU A 134 12.96 -13.44 -17.78
C GLU A 134 11.51 -13.46 -17.27
N ALA A 135 11.34 -13.39 -15.95
CA ALA A 135 10.02 -13.36 -15.34
C ALA A 135 9.43 -11.95 -15.36
N SER A 136 10.23 -10.89 -15.39
CA SER A 136 9.77 -9.49 -15.29
C SER A 136 8.79 -9.29 -14.12
N VAL A 137 9.17 -9.72 -12.91
CA VAL A 137 8.44 -9.48 -11.65
C VAL A 137 9.45 -9.04 -10.59
N GLU A 138 9.59 -7.73 -10.38
CA GLU A 138 10.47 -7.15 -9.35
C GLU A 138 9.71 -6.26 -8.36
N PHE A 139 8.50 -6.66 -8.03
CA PHE A 139 7.63 -5.98 -7.06
C PHE A 139 6.95 -7.03 -6.19
N VAL A 140 6.47 -6.60 -5.01
CA VAL A 140 5.73 -7.47 -4.09
C VAL A 140 4.27 -7.07 -4.05
N THR A 141 3.38 -8.05 -4.00
CA THR A 141 1.95 -7.82 -3.80
C THR A 141 1.67 -7.63 -2.32
N VAL A 142 1.22 -6.45 -1.92
CA VAL A 142 0.82 -6.13 -0.54
C VAL A 142 -0.57 -6.71 -0.26
N ASP A 143 -1.48 -6.59 -1.22
CA ASP A 143 -2.81 -7.18 -1.19
C ASP A 143 -3.34 -7.45 -2.62
N SER A 144 -4.62 -7.79 -2.74
CA SER A 144 -5.29 -8.11 -4.01
C SER A 144 -5.35 -6.96 -5.02
N ARG A 145 -5.02 -5.72 -4.64
CA ARG A 145 -4.97 -4.53 -5.50
C ARG A 145 -3.76 -3.63 -5.27
N THR A 146 -2.87 -3.98 -4.35
CA THR A 146 -1.76 -3.11 -3.93
C THR A 146 -0.42 -3.80 -4.14
N PHE A 147 0.56 -3.07 -4.66
CA PHE A 147 1.95 -3.52 -4.76
C PHE A 147 2.93 -2.51 -4.17
N SER A 148 4.10 -3.01 -3.80
CA SER A 148 5.24 -2.21 -3.40
C SER A 148 6.41 -2.45 -4.35
N THR A 149 7.07 -1.37 -4.74
CA THR A 149 8.36 -1.44 -5.45
C THR A 149 9.52 -1.63 -4.49
N MET A 150 9.32 -1.94 -3.21
CA MET A 150 10.38 -2.35 -2.27
C MET A 150 11.57 -1.39 -2.18
N GLN A 151 11.28 -0.11 -2.00
CA GLN A 151 12.29 0.94 -1.84
C GLN A 151 12.09 1.62 -0.48
N PRO A 152 12.53 0.97 0.63
CA PRO A 152 12.26 1.47 1.98
C PRO A 152 12.85 2.86 2.23
N PHE A 153 14.00 3.16 1.61
CA PHE A 153 14.65 4.47 1.72
C PHE A 153 14.21 5.49 0.66
N ALA A 154 13.18 5.19 -0.14
CA ALA A 154 12.71 6.10 -1.19
C ALA A 154 12.27 7.45 -0.62
N MET A 155 11.64 7.48 0.55
CA MET A 155 11.24 8.74 1.18
C MET A 155 12.47 9.61 1.46
N ARG A 156 13.49 9.04 2.12
CA ARG A 156 14.76 9.72 2.36
C ARG A 156 15.44 10.15 1.07
N ASN A 157 15.63 9.24 0.13
CA ASN A 157 16.48 9.47 -1.04
C ASN A 157 15.83 10.39 -2.08
N LEU A 158 14.49 10.33 -2.25
CA LEU A 158 13.75 11.18 -3.18
C LEU A 158 13.45 12.57 -2.60
N PHE A 159 13.23 12.68 -1.28
CA PHE A 159 12.75 13.91 -0.65
C PHE A 159 13.73 14.56 0.31
N ARG A 160 14.97 14.08 0.47
CA ARG A 160 15.97 14.79 1.29
C ARG A 160 16.28 16.20 0.78
N ASP A 161 16.85 17.00 1.67
CA ASP A 161 17.46 18.28 1.31
C ASP A 161 18.59 18.07 0.30
N ARG A 162 18.70 18.99 -0.66
CA ARG A 162 19.71 18.95 -1.73
C ARG A 162 19.85 17.59 -2.42
N CYS A 163 18.73 16.90 -2.65
CA CYS A 163 18.69 15.62 -3.36
C CYS A 163 19.13 15.71 -4.83
N GLU A 164 19.14 16.92 -5.41
CA GLU A 164 19.54 17.17 -6.78
C GLU A 164 20.97 16.71 -7.08
N GLY A 165 21.13 15.91 -8.14
CA GLY A 165 22.44 15.39 -8.55
C GLY A 165 22.98 14.24 -7.69
N SER A 166 22.27 13.81 -6.64
CA SER A 166 22.67 12.62 -5.86
C SER A 166 22.52 11.34 -6.69
N SER A 167 23.52 10.45 -6.55
CA SER A 167 23.46 9.07 -7.04
C SER A 167 22.21 8.34 -6.52
N ASP A 168 21.92 8.48 -5.23
CA ASP A 168 20.78 7.81 -4.59
C ASP A 168 19.45 8.28 -5.18
N TYR A 169 19.31 9.59 -5.40
CA TYR A 169 18.11 10.16 -6.00
C TYR A 169 17.85 9.61 -7.42
N ALA A 170 18.91 9.55 -8.24
CA ALA A 170 18.81 8.97 -9.58
C ALA A 170 18.50 7.47 -9.53
N ALA A 171 19.17 6.73 -8.63
CA ALA A 171 18.97 5.29 -8.46
C ALA A 171 17.53 4.96 -8.05
N GLU A 172 16.93 5.70 -7.10
CA GLU A 172 15.54 5.46 -6.69
C GLU A 172 14.54 5.68 -7.83
N ILE A 173 14.76 6.69 -8.68
CA ILE A 173 13.91 6.94 -9.85
C ILE A 173 14.02 5.78 -10.84
N GLU A 174 15.24 5.33 -11.14
CA GLU A 174 15.48 4.23 -12.07
C GLU A 174 14.90 2.91 -11.55
N VAL A 175 15.05 2.62 -10.25
CA VAL A 175 14.46 1.44 -9.62
C VAL A 175 12.93 1.50 -9.66
N ALA A 176 12.32 2.64 -9.34
CA ALA A 176 10.86 2.80 -9.40
C ALA A 176 10.33 2.59 -10.83
N ALA A 177 10.96 3.22 -11.82
CA ALA A 177 10.58 3.08 -13.24
C ALA A 177 10.77 1.64 -13.75
N ARG A 178 11.88 0.98 -13.40
CA ARG A 178 12.14 -0.43 -13.73
C ARG A 178 11.07 -1.34 -13.13
N ARG A 179 10.81 -1.24 -11.83
CA ARG A 179 9.83 -2.09 -11.15
C ARG A 179 8.40 -1.82 -11.64
N LEU A 180 8.02 -0.57 -11.91
CA LEU A 180 6.77 -0.24 -12.59
C LEU A 180 6.66 -0.83 -14.00
N SER A 181 7.75 -0.81 -14.77
CA SER A 181 7.77 -1.44 -16.09
C SER A 181 7.56 -2.95 -15.99
N SER A 182 8.08 -3.59 -14.93
CA SER A 182 7.85 -5.01 -14.65
C SER A 182 6.38 -5.30 -14.29
N VAL A 183 5.68 -4.39 -13.59
CA VAL A 183 4.23 -4.50 -13.37
C VAL A 183 3.47 -4.45 -14.70
N CYS A 184 3.82 -3.52 -15.59
CA CYS A 184 3.19 -3.41 -16.90
C CYS A 184 3.44 -4.66 -17.75
N ALA A 185 4.67 -5.20 -17.72
CA ALA A 185 5.03 -6.45 -18.36
C ALA A 185 4.23 -7.63 -17.81
N ALA A 186 4.11 -7.73 -16.48
CA ALA A 186 3.35 -8.79 -15.81
C ALA A 186 1.86 -8.78 -16.13
N LEU A 187 1.31 -7.60 -16.40
CA LEU A 187 -0.07 -7.40 -16.81
C LEU A 187 -0.27 -7.48 -18.32
N GLY A 188 0.80 -7.53 -19.11
CA GLY A 188 0.75 -7.50 -20.57
C GLY A 188 0.19 -6.19 -21.13
N VAL A 189 0.37 -5.06 -20.44
CA VAL A 189 -0.23 -3.76 -20.81
C VAL A 189 0.80 -2.72 -21.24
N PHE A 190 0.43 -1.92 -22.25
CA PHE A 190 1.16 -0.71 -22.64
C PHE A 190 0.28 0.52 -22.33
N PRO A 191 0.45 1.13 -21.14
CA PRO A 191 -0.46 2.16 -20.66
C PRO A 191 -0.18 3.55 -21.21
N SER A 192 -1.21 4.40 -21.25
CA SER A 192 -1.00 5.85 -21.30
C SER A 192 -0.56 6.38 -19.94
N ILE A 193 0.43 7.28 -19.90
CA ILE A 193 1.02 7.73 -18.63
C ILE A 193 0.67 9.19 -18.36
N ARG A 194 0.14 9.45 -17.17
CA ARG A 194 0.01 10.79 -16.57
C ARG A 194 0.88 10.91 -15.34
N CYS A 195 1.32 12.12 -15.05
CA CYS A 195 2.01 12.42 -13.81
C CYS A 195 1.61 13.78 -13.26
N ARG A 196 1.72 13.95 -11.95
CA ARG A 196 1.61 15.26 -11.31
C ARG A 196 2.69 16.21 -11.86
N ALA A 197 2.29 17.36 -12.36
CA ALA A 197 3.19 18.37 -12.88
C ALA A 197 4.00 19.04 -11.75
N PRO A 198 5.30 19.28 -11.94
CA PRO A 198 6.09 20.00 -10.95
C PRO A 198 5.61 21.46 -10.86
N ARG A 199 5.40 21.94 -9.63
CA ARG A 199 5.21 23.38 -9.43
C ARG A 199 6.55 24.12 -9.61
N PRO A 200 6.55 25.34 -10.16
CA PRO A 200 7.76 26.18 -10.18
C PRO A 200 8.28 26.44 -8.74
N PRO A 201 9.62 26.48 -8.56
CA PRO A 201 10.22 26.94 -7.31
C PRO A 201 9.79 28.37 -7.00
N GLN A 202 9.49 28.63 -5.73
CA GLN A 202 9.11 29.93 -5.21
C GLN A 202 10.18 30.45 -4.26
N GLU A 203 10.25 31.77 -4.09
CA GLU A 203 11.14 32.39 -3.10
C GLU A 203 10.84 31.84 -1.69
N GLY A 204 11.88 31.41 -0.98
CA GLY A 204 11.76 30.76 0.33
C GLY A 204 11.44 29.27 0.30
N ASP A 205 11.37 28.63 -0.88
CA ASP A 205 11.40 27.18 -0.96
C ASP A 205 12.76 26.63 -0.50
N PRO A 206 12.79 25.47 0.16
CA PRO A 206 14.04 24.83 0.55
C PRO A 206 14.86 24.38 -0.67
N PRO A 207 16.21 24.27 -0.55
CA PRO A 207 17.07 23.74 -1.61
C PRO A 207 16.59 22.37 -2.13
N GLY A 208 16.82 22.08 -3.41
CA GLY A 208 16.34 20.84 -4.05
C GLY A 208 14.83 20.74 -4.28
N GLN A 209 14.03 21.80 -4.03
CA GLN A 209 12.57 21.74 -4.20
C GLN A 209 12.15 21.40 -5.65
N ALA A 210 12.88 21.92 -6.64
CA ALA A 210 12.64 21.63 -8.04
C ALA A 210 12.78 20.13 -8.34
N ALA A 211 13.84 19.50 -7.82
CA ALA A 211 14.08 18.07 -7.98
C ALA A 211 12.98 17.24 -7.29
N ARG A 212 12.61 17.57 -6.04
CA ARG A 212 11.53 16.88 -5.34
C ARG A 212 10.19 16.96 -6.07
N ALA A 213 9.79 18.16 -6.52
CA ALA A 213 8.55 18.36 -7.27
C ALA A 213 8.55 17.65 -8.63
N ALA A 214 9.72 17.39 -9.21
CA ALA A 214 9.88 16.71 -10.49
C ALA A 214 9.94 15.17 -10.38
N VAL A 215 9.91 14.59 -9.17
CA VAL A 215 9.98 13.13 -8.97
C VAL A 215 8.92 12.39 -9.81
N PRO A 216 7.62 12.75 -9.78
CA PRO A 216 6.61 12.09 -10.61
C PRO A 216 6.93 12.13 -12.11
N GLN A 217 7.35 13.29 -12.61
CA GLN A 217 7.68 13.49 -14.01
C GLN A 217 8.91 12.68 -14.45
N ARG A 218 9.94 12.59 -13.60
CA ARG A 218 11.15 11.81 -13.90
C ARG A 218 10.87 10.32 -13.93
N ILE A 219 10.09 9.79 -12.97
CA ILE A 219 9.67 8.39 -12.98
C ILE A 219 8.83 8.09 -14.23
N ALA A 220 7.90 8.99 -14.57
CA ALA A 220 7.04 8.83 -15.74
C ALA A 220 7.83 8.83 -17.06
N ALA A 221 8.82 9.71 -17.20
CA ALA A 221 9.69 9.75 -18.37
C ALA A 221 10.53 8.46 -18.51
N ALA A 222 11.16 8.01 -17.41
CA ALA A 222 11.96 6.79 -17.39
C ALA A 222 11.11 5.53 -17.64
N LEU A 223 9.87 5.50 -17.12
CA LEU A 223 8.90 4.44 -17.38
C LEU A 223 8.50 4.41 -18.86
N ASN A 224 8.18 5.57 -19.44
CA ASN A 224 7.82 5.68 -20.85
C ASN A 224 8.95 5.17 -21.76
N GLU A 225 10.20 5.54 -21.48
CA GLU A 225 11.35 5.05 -22.24
C GLU A 225 11.46 3.51 -22.20
N ARG A 226 11.27 2.91 -21.02
CA ARG A 226 11.30 1.45 -20.82
C ARG A 226 10.17 0.74 -21.54
N LEU A 227 8.95 1.25 -21.44
CA LEU A 227 7.80 0.69 -22.15
C LEU A 227 8.01 0.74 -23.66
N GLN A 228 8.51 1.86 -24.19
CA GLN A 228 8.86 1.97 -25.61
C GLN A 228 9.97 1.00 -26.01
N ALA A 229 10.97 0.77 -25.16
CA ALA A 229 12.00 -0.22 -25.41
C ALA A 229 11.43 -1.65 -25.47
N MET A 230 10.52 -2.01 -24.54
CA MET A 230 9.82 -3.30 -24.55
C MET A 230 8.97 -3.47 -25.82
N GLN A 231 8.21 -2.44 -26.22
CA GLN A 231 7.41 -2.49 -27.45
C GLN A 231 8.28 -2.57 -28.73
N ARG A 232 9.48 -1.98 -28.73
CA ARG A 232 10.44 -2.14 -29.83
C ARG A 232 11.02 -3.56 -29.90
N ALA A 233 11.23 -4.19 -28.75
CA ALA A 233 11.73 -5.56 -28.67
C ALA A 233 10.65 -6.59 -29.03
N ASP A 234 9.41 -6.34 -28.61
CA ASP A 234 8.23 -7.15 -28.93
C ASP A 234 7.07 -6.25 -29.39
N PRO A 235 6.84 -6.14 -30.71
CA PRO A 235 5.73 -5.36 -31.25
C PRO A 235 4.34 -5.85 -30.83
N SER A 236 4.23 -7.09 -30.31
CA SER A 236 2.96 -7.62 -29.79
C SER A 236 2.64 -7.14 -28.38
N PHE A 237 3.64 -6.61 -27.64
CA PHE A 237 3.48 -6.14 -26.27
C PHE A 237 2.42 -5.03 -26.16
N GLY A 238 1.41 -5.28 -25.32
CA GLY A 238 0.29 -4.36 -25.11
C GLY A 238 -0.66 -4.24 -26.30
N THR A 239 -0.52 -5.09 -27.33
CA THR A 239 -1.44 -5.15 -28.47
C THR A 239 -2.45 -6.29 -28.29
N GLY A 240 -3.68 -6.10 -28.76
CA GLY A 240 -4.70 -7.17 -28.81
C GLY A 240 -5.72 -7.18 -27.66
N SER A 241 -5.56 -6.37 -26.61
CA SER A 241 -6.62 -6.20 -25.60
C SER A 241 -7.60 -5.08 -25.99
N ARG A 242 -8.90 -5.32 -25.76
CA ARG A 242 -9.94 -4.26 -25.79
C ARG A 242 -9.91 -3.41 -24.51
N ASP A 243 -9.18 -3.84 -23.49
CA ASP A 243 -9.05 -3.15 -22.20
C ASP A 243 -8.13 -1.94 -22.34
N THR A 244 -8.49 -0.85 -21.67
CA THR A 244 -7.66 0.36 -21.64
C THR A 244 -6.87 0.39 -20.34
N CYS A 245 -5.60 0.77 -20.40
CA CYS A 245 -4.77 0.93 -19.20
C CYS A 245 -4.20 2.35 -19.13
N GLU A 246 -4.38 3.02 -17.99
CA GLU A 246 -3.74 4.31 -17.68
C GLU A 246 -2.87 4.18 -16.43
N VAL A 247 -1.73 4.87 -16.42
CA VAL A 247 -0.84 4.99 -15.25
C VAL A 247 -0.89 6.43 -14.76
N LEU A 248 -1.19 6.63 -13.48
CA LEU A 248 -1.14 7.93 -12.80
C LEU A 248 -0.01 7.94 -11.77
N ILE A 249 1.02 8.76 -11.98
CA ILE A 249 2.16 8.88 -11.06
C ILE A 249 2.04 10.16 -10.23
N VAL A 250 2.08 10.01 -8.91
CA VAL A 250 2.05 11.10 -7.93
C VAL A 250 3.16 10.89 -6.88
N ASP A 251 3.34 11.86 -5.99
CA ASP A 251 4.30 11.81 -4.90
C ASP A 251 3.65 12.03 -3.53
N ARG A 252 4.37 11.75 -2.45
CA ARG A 252 3.90 11.94 -1.07
C ARG A 252 3.51 13.39 -0.76
N ALA A 253 4.05 14.36 -1.51
CA ALA A 253 3.67 15.77 -1.42
C ALA A 253 2.24 16.06 -1.91
N LEU A 254 1.52 15.07 -2.48
CA LEU A 254 0.12 15.21 -2.85
C LEU A 254 -0.76 15.40 -1.61
N ASP A 255 -0.55 14.55 -0.61
CA ASP A 255 -1.29 14.59 0.66
C ASP A 255 -0.37 14.28 1.85
N PRO A 256 0.25 15.30 2.46
CA PRO A 256 1.07 15.09 3.67
C PRO A 256 0.24 14.76 4.92
N ILE A 257 -1.09 14.82 4.89
CA ILE A 257 -1.97 14.56 6.04
C ILE A 257 -2.35 13.08 6.13
N ALA A 258 -2.57 12.42 4.98
CA ALA A 258 -2.99 11.03 4.93
C ALA A 258 -2.17 10.06 5.81
N PRO A 259 -0.83 10.14 5.91
CA PRO A 259 -0.05 9.24 6.77
C PRO A 259 0.00 9.65 8.27
N VAL A 260 -0.57 10.80 8.66
CA VAL A 260 -0.49 11.30 10.05
C VAL A 260 -1.84 11.41 10.75
N VAL A 261 -2.96 11.53 10.03
CA VAL A 261 -4.28 11.59 10.66
C VAL A 261 -4.66 10.23 11.25
N HIS A 262 -5.30 10.21 12.42
CA HIS A 262 -5.85 8.98 12.98
C HIS A 262 -7.02 8.48 12.14
N GLU A 263 -6.93 7.24 11.67
CA GLU A 263 -7.96 6.58 10.87
C GLU A 263 -8.77 5.60 11.75
N PHE A 264 -10.05 5.40 11.43
CA PHE A 264 -10.98 4.58 12.23
C PHE A 264 -11.45 3.30 11.54
N THR A 265 -10.71 2.82 10.55
CA THR A 265 -10.96 1.52 9.90
C THR A 265 -10.01 0.44 10.41
N TYR A 266 -10.50 -0.80 10.47
CA TYR A 266 -9.86 -1.92 11.16
C TYR A 266 -8.37 -2.07 10.83
N GLU A 267 -8.00 -2.27 9.56
CA GLU A 267 -6.59 -2.47 9.16
C GLU A 267 -5.73 -1.24 9.44
N ALA A 268 -6.21 -0.05 9.10
CA ALA A 268 -5.47 1.18 9.35
C ALA A 268 -5.17 1.37 10.85
N GLN A 269 -6.13 1.05 11.72
CA GLN A 269 -5.95 1.09 13.16
C GLN A 269 -5.03 -0.02 13.70
N VAL A 270 -5.10 -1.24 13.14
CA VAL A 270 -4.18 -2.33 13.50
C VAL A 270 -2.73 -1.87 13.28
N HIS A 271 -2.44 -1.28 12.12
CA HIS A 271 -1.09 -0.82 11.80
C HIS A 271 -0.66 0.49 12.49
N ASP A 272 -1.60 1.25 13.05
CA ASP A 272 -1.31 2.51 13.76
C ASP A 272 -1.19 2.30 15.27
N LEU A 273 -2.10 1.53 15.87
CA LEU A 273 -2.33 1.50 17.32
C LEU A 273 -1.81 0.24 18.01
N LEU A 274 -1.50 -0.82 17.25
CA LEU A 274 -1.03 -2.09 17.80
C LEU A 274 0.45 -2.33 17.43
N PRO A 275 1.23 -2.96 18.33
CA PRO A 275 2.57 -3.39 18.00
C PRO A 275 2.49 -4.58 17.04
N LEU A 276 3.07 -4.41 15.85
CA LEU A 276 3.23 -5.46 14.86
C LEU A 276 4.72 -5.68 14.62
N GLY A 277 5.12 -6.95 14.57
CA GLY A 277 6.45 -7.34 14.11
C GLY A 277 6.59 -7.22 12.59
N GLU A 278 7.79 -7.54 12.10
CA GLU A 278 8.05 -7.58 10.66
C GLU A 278 7.08 -8.52 9.93
N GLY A 279 6.71 -8.15 8.70
CA GLY A 279 5.82 -8.95 7.88
C GLY A 279 4.38 -9.04 8.41
N ASN A 280 3.91 -8.06 9.17
CA ASN A 280 2.56 -8.02 9.77
C ASN A 280 2.30 -9.15 10.78
N VAL A 281 3.34 -9.53 11.53
CA VAL A 281 3.21 -10.53 12.59
C VAL A 281 2.59 -9.90 13.84
N TYR A 282 1.54 -10.52 14.35
CA TYR A 282 0.86 -10.14 15.58
C TYR A 282 1.01 -11.24 16.64
N ASP A 283 1.48 -10.84 17.82
CA ASP A 283 1.63 -11.72 18.98
C ASP A 283 0.33 -11.79 19.78
N HIS A 284 -0.44 -12.87 19.57
CA HIS A 284 -1.67 -13.11 20.30
C HIS A 284 -1.36 -13.88 21.60
N SER A 285 -1.53 -13.20 22.73
CA SER A 285 -1.35 -13.76 24.07
C SER A 285 -2.67 -14.23 24.67
N TYR A 286 -2.69 -15.46 25.18
CA TYR A 286 -3.85 -16.02 25.85
C TYR A 286 -3.43 -16.94 27.01
N VAL A 287 -4.34 -17.14 27.97
CA VAL A 287 -4.12 -18.02 29.13
C VAL A 287 -4.75 -19.38 28.84
N THR A 288 -3.98 -20.45 29.03
CA THR A 288 -4.46 -21.83 28.85
C THR A 288 -5.31 -22.29 30.05
N LYS A 289 -5.91 -23.48 29.94
CA LYS A 289 -6.65 -24.13 31.05
C LYS A 289 -5.80 -24.32 32.31
N GLU A 290 -4.49 -24.47 32.12
CA GLU A 290 -3.51 -24.71 33.18
C GLU A 290 -3.01 -23.41 33.82
N GLY A 291 -3.51 -22.25 33.38
CA GLY A 291 -3.08 -20.94 33.87
C GLY A 291 -1.79 -20.44 33.25
N GLU A 292 -1.23 -21.16 32.26
CA GLU A 292 -0.01 -20.76 31.58
C GLU A 292 -0.29 -19.65 30.55
N HIS A 293 0.59 -18.65 30.50
CA HIS A 293 0.58 -17.62 29.47
C HIS A 293 1.24 -18.17 28.21
N LYS A 294 0.48 -18.29 27.13
CA LYS A 294 0.99 -18.70 25.82
C LYS A 294 0.86 -17.56 24.82
N VAL A 295 1.91 -17.36 24.04
CA VAL A 295 1.94 -16.41 22.91
C VAL A 295 1.96 -17.22 21.62
N THR A 296 1.10 -16.85 20.67
CA THR A 296 1.08 -17.43 19.33
C THR A 296 1.14 -16.32 18.30
N GLN A 297 2.00 -16.48 17.31
CA GLN A 297 2.23 -15.49 16.27
C GLN A 297 1.30 -15.74 15.09
N PHE A 298 0.67 -14.68 14.59
CA PHE A 298 -0.20 -14.72 13.41
C PHE A 298 0.28 -13.68 12.40
N VAL A 299 0.45 -14.08 11.15
CA VAL A 299 0.67 -13.14 10.05
C VAL A 299 -0.69 -12.60 9.61
N LEU A 300 -0.88 -11.28 9.63
CA LEU A 300 -2.13 -10.66 9.19
C LEU A 300 -2.12 -10.43 7.68
N GLY A 301 -3.16 -10.90 6.97
CA GLY A 301 -3.28 -10.72 5.53
C GLY A 301 -4.47 -11.45 4.90
N GLU A 302 -4.55 -11.41 3.57
CA GLU A 302 -5.71 -11.93 2.80
C GLU A 302 -5.89 -13.46 2.81
N HIS A 303 -4.91 -14.20 3.34
CA HIS A 303 -5.07 -15.63 3.60
C HIS A 303 -6.04 -15.91 4.77
N ASP A 304 -6.38 -14.88 5.56
CA ASP A 304 -7.45 -14.90 6.53
C ASP A 304 -8.73 -14.23 5.94
N PRO A 305 -9.80 -15.00 5.70
CA PRO A 305 -11.08 -14.46 5.22
C PRO A 305 -11.70 -13.44 6.19
N LEU A 306 -11.51 -13.61 7.50
CA LEU A 306 -12.07 -12.69 8.50
C LEU A 306 -11.31 -11.36 8.50
N TRP A 307 -9.99 -11.37 8.30
CA TRP A 307 -9.21 -10.15 8.04
C TRP A 307 -9.74 -9.42 6.80
N THR A 308 -9.95 -10.14 5.70
CA THR A 308 -10.41 -9.56 4.43
C THR A 308 -11.81 -8.94 4.54
N GLU A 309 -12.70 -9.55 5.33
CA GLU A 309 -14.02 -8.99 5.63
C GLU A 309 -13.91 -7.70 6.46
N LEU A 310 -13.07 -7.69 7.50
CA LEU A 310 -13.04 -6.60 8.50
C LEU A 310 -12.18 -5.41 8.08
N ARG A 311 -11.09 -5.62 7.32
CA ARG A 311 -9.98 -4.66 7.13
C ARG A 311 -10.40 -3.25 6.74
N HIS A 312 -11.46 -3.09 5.94
CA HIS A 312 -11.92 -1.79 5.44
C HIS A 312 -13.16 -1.24 6.15
N MET A 313 -13.73 -1.98 7.10
CA MET A 313 -14.88 -1.54 7.91
C MET A 313 -14.45 -0.52 8.96
N HIS A 314 -15.37 0.39 9.31
CA HIS A 314 -15.22 1.23 10.49
C HIS A 314 -15.13 0.35 11.75
N ILE A 315 -14.33 0.72 12.75
CA ILE A 315 -14.12 -0.10 13.96
C ILE A 315 -15.45 -0.46 14.66
N ALA A 316 -16.40 0.47 14.74
CA ALA A 316 -17.73 0.22 15.31
C ALA A 316 -18.49 -0.91 14.55
N GLN A 317 -18.43 -0.89 13.21
CA GLN A 317 -19.06 -1.91 12.37
C GLN A 317 -18.29 -3.23 12.43
N ALA A 318 -16.96 -3.18 12.48
CA ALA A 318 -16.10 -4.35 12.62
C ALA A 318 -16.39 -5.08 13.94
N SER A 319 -16.56 -4.36 15.06
CA SER A 319 -16.93 -4.95 16.35
C SER A 319 -18.30 -5.63 16.31
N MET A 320 -19.32 -4.99 15.72
CA MET A 320 -20.64 -5.61 15.53
C MET A 320 -20.57 -6.87 14.65
N THR A 321 -19.79 -6.81 13.58
CA THR A 321 -19.59 -7.95 12.67
C THR A 321 -18.89 -9.11 13.40
N LEU A 322 -17.87 -8.83 14.20
CA LEU A 322 -17.16 -9.83 15.01
C LEU A 322 -18.08 -10.50 16.04
N GLU A 323 -18.90 -9.73 16.74
CA GLU A 323 -19.92 -10.26 17.65
C GLU A 323 -20.90 -11.19 16.93
N GLN A 324 -21.38 -10.77 15.75
CA GLN A 324 -22.26 -11.61 14.92
C GLN A 324 -21.56 -12.90 14.49
N ARG A 325 -20.30 -12.84 14.01
CA ARG A 325 -19.53 -14.03 13.62
C ARG A 325 -19.32 -14.97 14.80
N HIS A 326 -19.11 -14.45 16.01
CA HIS A 326 -19.00 -15.25 17.22
C HIS A 326 -20.32 -15.96 17.57
N VAL A 327 -21.46 -15.26 17.50
CA VAL A 327 -22.78 -15.88 17.71
C VAL A 327 -23.05 -16.96 16.67
N GLU A 328 -22.84 -16.66 15.38
CA GLU A 328 -23.01 -17.63 14.28
C GLU A 328 -22.14 -18.86 14.46
N PHE A 329 -20.89 -18.69 14.93
CA PHE A 329 -19.99 -19.78 15.23
C PHE A 329 -20.55 -20.66 16.36
N MET A 330 -21.06 -20.07 17.44
CA MET A 330 -21.63 -20.80 18.57
C MET A 330 -22.94 -21.52 18.21
N GLU A 331 -23.75 -20.97 17.32
CA GLU A 331 -25.00 -21.59 16.87
C GLU A 331 -24.77 -22.76 15.92
N LYS A 332 -23.88 -22.60 14.94
CA LYS A 332 -23.58 -23.61 13.93
C LYS A 332 -22.77 -24.79 14.48
N ASN A 333 -22.21 -24.66 15.68
CA ASN A 333 -21.38 -25.69 16.31
C ASN A 333 -21.94 -26.11 17.68
N PRO A 334 -22.95 -27.00 17.74
CA PRO A 334 -23.56 -27.46 19.00
C PRO A 334 -22.55 -28.06 19.98
N ALA A 335 -21.49 -28.72 19.49
CA ALA A 335 -20.40 -29.24 20.32
C ALA A 335 -19.64 -28.13 21.05
N ALA A 336 -19.32 -27.02 20.37
CA ALA A 336 -18.68 -25.84 20.97
C ALA A 336 -19.62 -25.15 21.99
N ARG A 337 -20.91 -25.05 21.67
CA ARG A 337 -21.96 -24.52 22.57
C ARG A 337 -22.10 -25.34 23.85
N ASN A 338 -22.13 -26.67 23.74
CA ASN A 338 -22.24 -27.58 24.87
C ASN A 338 -20.98 -27.54 25.75
N GLN A 339 -19.80 -27.36 25.16
CA GLN A 339 -18.54 -27.19 25.90
C GLN A 339 -18.53 -25.88 26.69
N ALA A 340 -18.97 -24.77 26.09
CA ALA A 340 -19.07 -23.46 26.76
C ALA A 340 -20.12 -23.44 27.86
N GLY A 341 -21.25 -24.16 27.69
CA GLY A 341 -22.33 -24.25 28.67
C GLY A 341 -21.98 -25.05 29.94
N LYS A 342 -21.00 -25.95 29.89
CA LYS A 342 -20.54 -26.76 31.03
C LYS A 342 -19.65 -26.00 32.03
N LEU A 343 -19.17 -24.80 31.66
CA LEU A 343 -18.19 -24.01 32.44
C LEU A 343 -18.80 -22.95 33.37
N GLY A 344 -20.09 -23.07 33.71
CA GLY A 344 -20.70 -22.38 34.85
C GLY A 344 -21.60 -21.17 34.52
N ARG A 345 -22.79 -21.15 35.15
CA ARG A 345 -23.71 -20.01 35.25
C ARG A 345 -23.27 -19.03 36.37
N GLY A 346 -22.02 -18.62 36.38
CA GLY A 346 -21.49 -17.61 37.31
C GLY A 346 -21.19 -16.33 36.57
N ALA A 347 -21.91 -15.26 36.91
CA ALA A 347 -21.93 -13.94 36.26
C ALA A 347 -22.54 -13.91 34.84
N ALA A 348 -23.80 -13.50 34.79
CA ALA A 348 -24.37 -12.89 33.60
C ALA A 348 -23.56 -11.62 33.23
N SER A 349 -23.56 -11.31 31.92
CA SER A 349 -23.00 -10.12 31.24
C SER A 349 -21.48 -9.98 31.14
N GLU A 350 -20.89 -10.50 30.06
CA GLU A 350 -19.70 -9.95 29.35
C GLU A 350 -19.63 -10.76 28.02
N PRO A 351 -20.00 -10.17 26.86
CA PRO A 351 -20.13 -10.88 25.58
C PRO A 351 -18.81 -11.43 24.97
N ASN A 352 -17.64 -11.16 25.57
CA ASN A 352 -16.34 -11.28 24.91
C ASN A 352 -15.30 -12.15 25.64
N ASP A 353 -15.72 -13.18 26.36
CA ASP A 353 -14.80 -14.00 27.15
C ASP A 353 -13.93 -14.94 26.28
N ILE A 354 -12.80 -14.42 25.78
CA ILE A 354 -11.74 -15.11 25.00
C ILE A 354 -11.31 -16.43 25.68
N ARG A 355 -11.45 -16.54 27.01
CA ARG A 355 -11.15 -17.75 27.78
C ARG A 355 -12.07 -18.93 27.41
N LYS A 356 -13.33 -18.67 27.07
CA LYS A 356 -14.28 -19.70 26.60
C LYS A 356 -13.87 -20.23 25.24
N ILE A 357 -13.31 -19.38 24.38
CA ILE A 357 -12.86 -19.70 23.02
C ILE A 357 -11.58 -20.57 23.07
N SER A 358 -10.61 -20.19 23.92
CA SER A 358 -9.41 -21.02 24.21
C SER A 358 -9.80 -22.42 24.72
N ASN A 359 -10.84 -22.52 25.56
CA ASN A 359 -11.30 -23.79 26.10
C ASN A 359 -12.03 -24.69 25.10
N ILE A 360 -12.72 -24.09 24.11
CA ILE A 360 -13.33 -24.78 22.97
C ILE A 360 -12.24 -25.31 22.03
N ALA A 361 -11.18 -24.53 21.79
CA ALA A 361 -10.07 -24.94 20.93
C ALA A 361 -9.46 -26.27 21.40
N SER A 362 -9.21 -26.43 22.71
CA SER A 362 -8.66 -27.70 23.24
C SER A 362 -9.62 -28.90 23.16
N ALA A 363 -10.90 -28.69 22.85
CA ALA A 363 -11.93 -29.73 22.89
C ALA A 363 -12.34 -30.26 21.51
N ILE A 364 -12.15 -29.47 20.44
CA ILE A 364 -12.60 -29.85 19.10
C ILE A 364 -11.48 -29.55 18.07
N PRO A 365 -10.60 -30.54 17.79
CA PRO A 365 -9.47 -30.38 16.87
C PRO A 365 -9.86 -29.92 15.46
N GLU A 366 -11.02 -30.34 14.98
CA GLU A 366 -11.54 -30.02 13.63
C GLU A 366 -11.79 -28.52 13.40
N TYR A 367 -12.02 -27.74 14.47
CA TYR A 367 -12.31 -26.31 14.38
C TYR A 367 -11.17 -25.41 14.88
N LEU A 368 -9.99 -25.97 15.18
CA LEU A 368 -8.87 -25.24 15.78
C LEU A 368 -8.51 -23.96 15.05
N GLU A 369 -8.38 -24.04 13.71
CA GLU A 369 -7.99 -22.89 12.90
C GLU A 369 -9.04 -21.77 12.93
N LYS A 370 -10.32 -22.12 12.75
CA LYS A 370 -11.43 -21.14 12.75
C LYS A 370 -11.59 -20.47 14.11
N VAL A 371 -11.46 -21.25 15.18
CA VAL A 371 -11.52 -20.77 16.56
C VAL A 371 -10.34 -19.85 16.87
N ALA A 372 -9.14 -20.22 16.42
CA ALA A 372 -7.94 -19.41 16.60
C ALA A 372 -8.06 -18.05 15.88
N LYS A 373 -8.50 -18.03 14.62
CA LYS A 373 -8.72 -16.80 13.85
C LYS A 373 -9.79 -15.91 14.47
N LEU A 374 -10.93 -16.48 14.87
CA LEU A 374 -11.97 -15.70 15.55
C LEU A 374 -11.47 -15.13 16.89
N SER A 375 -10.74 -15.92 17.69
CA SER A 375 -10.13 -15.48 18.94
C SER A 375 -9.15 -14.32 18.70
N LEU A 376 -8.30 -14.44 17.69
CA LEU A 376 -7.34 -13.41 17.29
C LEU A 376 -8.05 -12.08 16.99
N HIS A 377 -9.09 -12.11 16.15
CA HIS A 377 -9.76 -10.87 15.76
C HIS A 377 -10.61 -10.26 16.87
N LEU A 378 -11.12 -11.05 17.81
CA LEU A 378 -11.77 -10.53 19.02
C LEU A 378 -10.77 -9.83 19.95
N ASP A 379 -9.59 -10.41 20.16
CA ASP A 379 -8.50 -9.76 20.91
C ASP A 379 -8.09 -8.43 20.26
N ILE A 380 -7.83 -8.43 18.95
CA ILE A 380 -7.53 -7.22 18.18
C ILE A 380 -8.68 -6.21 18.32
N GLY A 381 -9.93 -6.61 18.08
CA GLY A 381 -11.10 -5.74 18.14
C GLY A 381 -11.29 -5.08 19.51
N ASN A 382 -11.04 -5.82 20.60
CA ASN A 382 -11.09 -5.29 21.96
C ASN A 382 -10.00 -4.26 22.25
N LYS A 383 -8.76 -4.56 21.83
CA LYS A 383 -7.62 -3.62 21.98
C LYS A 383 -7.85 -2.35 21.17
N LEU A 384 -8.29 -2.48 19.92
CA LEU A 384 -8.63 -1.34 19.07
C LEU A 384 -9.79 -0.51 19.63
N SER A 385 -10.83 -1.15 20.15
CA SER A 385 -11.98 -0.45 20.74
C SER A 385 -11.57 0.37 21.97
N THR A 386 -10.69 -0.19 22.82
CA THR A 386 -10.14 0.51 23.98
C THR A 386 -9.33 1.73 23.55
N LYS A 387 -8.37 1.56 22.64
CA LYS A 387 -7.52 2.67 22.16
C LYS A 387 -8.30 3.73 21.38
N SER A 388 -9.25 3.31 20.54
CA SER A 388 -10.12 4.23 19.80
C SER A 388 -10.98 5.08 20.72
N ARG A 389 -11.55 4.46 21.76
CA ARG A 389 -12.35 5.18 22.77
C ARG A 389 -11.48 6.20 23.51
N PHE A 390 -10.26 5.82 23.89
CA PHE A 390 -9.32 6.74 24.51
C PHE A 390 -9.08 7.99 23.64
N LEU A 391 -8.74 7.82 22.35
CA LEU A 391 -8.50 8.92 21.41
C LEU A 391 -9.73 9.83 21.21
N MET A 392 -10.93 9.25 21.29
CA MET A 392 -12.20 9.97 21.21
C MET A 392 -12.50 10.75 22.49
N ASP A 393 -12.37 10.11 23.65
CA ASP A 393 -12.72 10.70 24.96
C ASP A 393 -11.79 11.87 25.31
N VAL A 394 -10.50 11.77 24.97
CA VAL A 394 -9.57 12.89 25.14
C VAL A 394 -9.79 14.02 24.13
N GLY A 395 -10.55 13.78 23.06
CA GLY A 395 -10.89 14.77 22.03
C GLY A 395 -9.83 14.98 20.95
N LEU A 396 -8.76 14.17 20.93
CA LEU A 396 -7.67 14.29 19.95
C LEU A 396 -8.16 14.06 18.52
N ALA A 397 -8.85 12.94 18.29
CA ALA A 397 -9.32 12.58 16.96
C ALA A 397 -10.32 13.60 16.39
N GLY A 398 -11.18 14.16 17.24
CA GLY A 398 -12.11 15.22 16.85
C GLY A 398 -11.36 16.48 16.39
N LEU A 399 -10.36 16.90 17.16
CA LEU A 399 -9.56 18.07 16.88
C LEU A 399 -8.73 17.92 15.59
N GLU A 400 -8.18 16.74 15.30
CA GLU A 400 -7.49 16.48 14.03
C GLU A 400 -8.43 16.69 12.83
N GLN A 401 -9.65 16.15 12.90
CA GLN A 401 -10.64 16.33 11.84
C GLN A 401 -11.04 17.81 11.70
N ASP A 402 -11.29 18.49 12.82
CA ASP A 402 -11.65 19.91 12.83
C ASP A 402 -10.54 20.79 12.23
N LEU A 403 -9.26 20.46 12.46
CA LEU A 403 -8.14 21.16 11.83
C LEU A 403 -8.11 20.98 10.31
N VAL A 404 -8.30 19.75 9.81
CA VAL A 404 -8.26 19.44 8.37
C VAL A 404 -9.35 20.20 7.61
N TYR A 405 -10.55 20.28 8.20
CA TYR A 405 -11.72 20.93 7.60
C TYR A 405 -11.85 22.42 7.94
N GLY A 406 -10.99 22.94 8.80
CA GLY A 406 -10.93 24.37 9.13
C GLY A 406 -11.93 24.83 10.18
N ASP A 407 -12.51 23.89 10.94
CA ASP A 407 -13.40 24.13 12.08
C ASP A 407 -12.62 24.51 13.35
N ALA A 408 -11.33 24.16 13.43
CA ALA A 408 -10.44 24.49 14.54
C ALA A 408 -9.18 25.25 14.07
N GLY A 409 -8.56 25.97 15.01
CA GLY A 409 -7.31 26.68 14.78
C GLY A 409 -6.34 26.59 15.95
N SER A 410 -5.41 27.54 16.04
CA SER A 410 -4.34 27.51 17.03
C SER A 410 -4.84 27.58 18.48
N LYS A 411 -5.99 28.21 18.73
CA LYS A 411 -6.54 28.37 20.08
C LYS A 411 -6.96 27.02 20.66
N GLU A 412 -7.69 26.24 19.87
CA GLU A 412 -8.19 24.92 20.25
C GLU A 412 -7.02 23.96 20.49
N VAL A 413 -6.01 23.99 19.63
CA VAL A 413 -4.80 23.17 19.81
C VAL A 413 -4.00 23.56 21.05
N ILE A 414 -3.81 24.86 21.30
CA ILE A 414 -3.12 25.33 22.51
C ILE A 414 -3.86 24.89 23.77
N ASN A 415 -5.19 25.02 23.80
CA ASN A 415 -6.01 24.59 24.93
C ASN A 415 -5.87 23.08 25.17
N PHE A 416 -5.97 22.26 24.12
CA PHE A 416 -5.83 20.80 24.21
C PHE A 416 -4.45 20.38 24.73
N LEU A 417 -3.37 20.94 24.17
CA LEU A 417 -2.00 20.61 24.60
C LEU A 417 -1.72 21.07 26.03
N SER A 418 -2.27 22.22 26.44
CA SER A 418 -2.16 22.70 27.82
C SER A 418 -2.81 21.73 28.80
N SER A 419 -4.04 21.27 28.51
CA SER A 419 -4.72 20.29 29.36
C SER A 419 -4.00 18.93 29.40
N ALA A 420 -3.53 18.45 28.24
CA ALA A 420 -2.85 17.16 28.12
C ALA A 420 -1.48 17.14 28.83
N THR A 421 -0.80 18.28 28.92
CA THR A 421 0.48 18.38 29.63
C THR A 421 0.27 18.60 31.14
N SER A 422 -0.77 19.33 31.54
CA SER A 422 -1.11 19.49 32.97
C SER A 422 -1.50 18.18 33.64
N SER A 423 -2.21 17.28 32.95
CA SER A 423 -2.54 15.94 33.48
C SER A 423 -1.31 15.04 33.68
N MET A 424 -0.21 15.30 32.96
CA MET A 424 1.06 14.58 33.09
C MET A 424 1.86 15.04 34.30
N ALA A 425 1.77 16.33 34.65
CA ALA A 425 2.52 16.94 35.75
C ALA A 425 1.88 16.71 37.13
N SER A 426 0.59 16.42 37.21
CA SER A 426 -0.13 16.28 38.48
C SER A 426 0.06 14.94 39.18
N GLY A 427 0.69 13.94 38.56
CA GLY A 427 0.92 12.59 39.15
C GLY A 427 -0.36 11.76 39.41
N ASP A 428 -1.52 12.41 39.46
CA ASP A 428 -2.84 11.82 39.64
C ASP A 428 -3.48 11.45 38.30
N VAL A 429 -3.06 10.35 37.64
CA VAL A 429 -3.99 9.49 36.89
C VAL A 429 -3.37 8.10 36.70
N ALA A 430 -4.05 7.06 37.18
CA ALA A 430 -3.76 5.65 36.85
C ALA A 430 -4.20 5.27 35.41
N GLY A 431 -4.23 6.22 34.48
CA GLY A 431 -4.86 6.10 33.15
C GLY A 431 -3.88 6.29 31.99
N GLU A 432 -4.27 5.80 30.80
CA GLU A 432 -3.52 5.98 29.54
C GLU A 432 -3.39 7.49 29.22
N GLN A 433 -2.22 7.92 28.76
CA GLN A 433 -1.92 9.32 28.45
C GLN A 433 -1.65 9.50 26.95
N ILE A 434 -1.89 10.72 26.44
CA ILE A 434 -1.61 11.05 25.04
C ILE A 434 -0.11 10.98 24.80
N SER A 435 0.31 10.18 23.82
CA SER A 435 1.73 9.97 23.53
C SER A 435 2.38 11.21 22.90
N ALA A 436 3.72 11.29 22.94
CA ALA A 436 4.46 12.33 22.22
C ALA A 436 4.20 12.25 20.71
N GLN A 437 4.07 11.03 20.17
CA GLN A 437 3.76 10.78 18.76
C GLN A 437 2.41 11.36 18.36
N ASP A 438 1.39 11.21 19.21
CA ASP A 438 0.05 11.76 18.97
C ASP A 438 0.04 13.29 18.96
N LYS A 439 0.75 13.91 19.91
CA LYS A 439 0.92 15.36 19.96
C LYS A 439 1.66 15.85 18.71
N LEU A 440 2.70 15.14 18.28
CA LEU A 440 3.46 15.43 17.07
C LEU A 440 2.57 15.39 15.82
N ARG A 441 1.76 14.34 15.66
CA ARG A 441 0.79 14.19 14.55
C ARG A 441 -0.23 15.33 14.51
N LEU A 442 -0.78 15.71 15.67
CA LEU A 442 -1.68 16.86 15.78
C LEU A 442 -1.01 18.16 15.28
N LEU A 443 0.25 18.40 15.65
CA LEU A 443 1.01 19.54 15.15
C LEU A 443 1.29 19.46 13.65
N MET A 444 1.51 18.26 13.12
CA MET A 444 1.64 18.04 11.67
C MET A 444 0.34 18.39 10.93
N CYS A 445 -0.82 17.94 11.41
CA CYS A 445 -2.12 18.35 10.88
C CYS A 445 -2.29 19.89 10.92
N TYR A 446 -1.87 20.53 12.01
CA TYR A 446 -1.91 21.98 12.14
C TYR A 446 -1.02 22.68 11.09
N VAL A 447 0.25 22.30 10.91
CA VAL A 447 1.13 23.02 9.95
C VAL A 447 0.71 22.85 8.50
N VAL A 448 0.16 21.70 8.13
CA VAL A 448 -0.28 21.45 6.74
C VAL A 448 -1.50 22.32 6.39
N THR A 449 -2.40 22.51 7.37
CA THR A 449 -3.63 23.32 7.23
C THR A 449 -3.38 24.81 7.47
N HIS A 450 -2.34 25.15 8.24
CA HIS A 450 -1.96 26.51 8.63
C HIS A 450 -0.56 26.87 8.12
N PRO A 451 -0.36 26.98 6.79
CA PRO A 451 0.96 27.26 6.22
C PRO A 451 1.52 28.60 6.71
N GLU A 452 2.85 28.66 6.84
CA GLU A 452 3.66 29.82 7.25
C GLU A 452 3.39 30.30 8.70
N LYS A 453 2.59 29.57 9.50
CA LYS A 453 2.19 30.03 10.84
C LYS A 453 3.12 29.59 11.96
N MET A 454 4.20 28.88 11.69
CA MET A 454 5.13 28.37 12.70
C MET A 454 6.54 28.97 12.55
N ASP A 455 6.70 30.19 13.07
CA ASP A 455 7.99 30.86 13.21
C ASP A 455 8.82 30.30 14.39
N ASN A 456 10.08 30.75 14.52
CA ASN A 456 11.00 30.27 15.56
C ASN A 456 10.43 30.46 16.98
N ALA A 457 9.77 31.59 17.27
CA ALA A 457 9.21 31.87 18.59
C ALA A 457 8.04 30.94 18.92
N LYS A 458 7.13 30.73 17.97
CA LYS A 458 6.05 29.76 18.11
C LYS A 458 6.59 28.34 18.21
N ARG A 459 7.62 27.95 17.45
CA ARG A 459 8.21 26.61 17.60
C ARG A 459 8.64 26.33 19.03
N THR A 460 9.39 27.25 19.65
CA THR A 460 9.80 27.10 21.06
C THR A 460 8.61 27.04 22.01
N GLN A 461 7.59 27.87 21.80
CA GLN A 461 6.37 27.85 22.61
C GLN A 461 5.63 26.52 22.49
N TRP A 462 5.41 26.03 21.27
CA TRP A 462 4.65 24.81 20.98
C TRP A 462 5.40 23.55 21.41
N MET A 463 6.73 23.53 21.23
CA MET A 463 7.62 22.49 21.76
C MET A 463 7.45 22.35 23.29
N LYS A 464 7.56 23.48 24.01
CA LYS A 464 7.38 23.49 25.47
C LYS A 464 5.96 23.11 25.89
N LEU A 465 4.95 23.58 25.17
CA LEU A 465 3.54 23.30 25.48
C LEU A 465 3.18 21.83 25.30
N ALA A 466 3.65 21.22 24.21
CA ALA A 466 3.39 19.83 23.88
C ALA A 466 4.29 18.85 24.65
N GLY A 467 5.41 19.33 25.21
CA GLY A 467 6.43 18.47 25.82
C GLY A 467 7.19 17.65 24.78
N LEU A 468 7.41 18.22 23.59
CA LEU A 468 8.10 17.57 22.48
C LEU A 468 9.60 17.86 22.51
N THR A 469 10.39 16.95 21.96
CA THR A 469 11.84 17.10 21.83
C THR A 469 12.22 18.01 20.65
N VAL A 470 13.50 18.39 20.59
CA VAL A 470 14.03 19.12 19.42
C VAL A 470 13.91 18.27 18.16
N ASP A 471 14.14 16.96 18.26
CA ASP A 471 14.03 16.02 17.14
C ASP A 471 12.60 15.91 16.63
N ASP A 472 11.60 15.89 17.53
CA ASP A 472 10.19 15.93 17.15
C ASP A 472 9.85 17.20 16.37
N MET A 473 10.33 18.35 16.83
CA MET A 473 10.14 19.62 16.13
C MET A 473 10.86 19.64 14.77
N GLN A 474 12.00 18.94 14.65
CA GLN A 474 12.70 18.77 13.39
C GLN A 474 11.89 17.94 12.39
N ARG A 475 11.20 16.88 12.83
CA ARG A 475 10.27 16.12 11.98
C ARG A 475 9.18 17.02 11.41
N ILE A 476 8.64 17.95 12.21
CA ILE A 476 7.66 18.92 11.73
C ILE A 476 8.29 19.87 10.70
N ASN A 477 9.51 20.36 10.93
CA ASN A 477 10.21 21.21 9.96
C ASN A 477 10.52 20.47 8.65
N ASN A 478 10.78 19.17 8.72
CA ASN A 478 11.08 18.33 7.56
C ASN A 478 9.86 18.13 6.65
N MET A 479 8.64 18.45 7.10
CA MET A 479 7.46 18.56 6.23
C MET A 479 7.66 19.58 5.10
N GLU A 480 8.57 20.56 5.25
CA GLU A 480 8.96 21.47 4.16
C GLU A 480 9.53 20.74 2.94
N MET A 481 10.17 19.59 3.15
CA MET A 481 10.68 18.74 2.08
C MET A 481 9.57 18.10 1.25
N LEU A 482 8.41 17.89 1.87
CA LEU A 482 7.18 17.39 1.21
C LEU A 482 6.30 18.55 0.69
N GLY A 483 6.87 19.75 0.54
CA GLY A 483 6.18 20.91 -0.04
C GLY A 483 5.24 21.65 0.93
N VAL A 484 5.27 21.35 2.23
CA VAL A 484 4.50 22.07 3.24
C VAL A 484 5.21 23.36 3.62
N ALA A 485 4.56 24.51 3.50
CA ALA A 485 5.14 25.77 3.98
C ALA A 485 5.00 25.86 5.51
N VAL A 486 5.99 25.41 6.28
CA VAL A 486 5.95 25.41 7.76
C VAL A 486 6.28 26.81 8.31
N SER A 487 7.42 27.34 7.89
CA SER A 487 7.97 28.61 8.38
C SER A 487 7.50 29.81 7.54
N LYS A 488 7.47 31.01 8.14
CA LYS A 488 7.18 32.23 7.40
C LYS A 488 8.29 32.49 6.38
N ARG A 489 7.93 32.55 5.10
CA ARG A 489 8.86 32.90 4.03
C ARG A 489 9.18 34.40 4.14
N VAL A 490 10.47 34.74 4.13
CA VAL A 490 10.91 36.15 4.15
C VAL A 490 10.43 36.78 2.85
N ALA A 491 9.57 37.79 2.94
CA ALA A 491 9.14 38.54 1.76
C ALA A 491 10.32 39.41 1.30
N SER A 492 10.76 39.25 0.05
CA SER A 492 11.61 40.27 -0.58
C SER A 492 10.85 41.60 -0.65
N LYS A 493 11.59 42.71 -0.53
CA LYS A 493 11.07 44.09 -0.67
C LYS A 493 10.70 44.43 -2.12
N GLY A 494 10.04 43.51 -2.84
CA GLY A 494 9.47 43.73 -4.17
C GLY A 494 7.97 43.97 -4.09
N LEU A 495 7.44 44.87 -4.93
CA LEU A 495 6.00 45.05 -5.11
C LEU A 495 5.39 43.73 -5.62
N THR A 496 4.72 42.98 -4.74
CA THR A 496 3.99 41.77 -5.11
C THR A 496 2.55 42.14 -5.50
N PHE A 497 2.31 42.33 -6.80
CA PHE A 497 0.95 42.34 -7.36
C PHE A 497 0.45 40.90 -7.51
N GLY A 498 -0.06 40.34 -6.41
CA GLY A 498 -0.69 39.02 -6.40
C GLY A 498 -1.35 38.76 -5.05
N ARG A 499 -2.65 38.48 -5.04
CA ARG A 499 -3.36 38.01 -3.84
C ARG A 499 -2.66 36.74 -3.33
N LYS A 500 -2.13 36.76 -2.10
CA LYS A 500 -1.73 35.54 -1.39
C LYS A 500 -2.94 34.61 -1.37
N LYS A 501 -2.97 33.56 -2.20
CA LYS A 501 -4.02 32.53 -2.14
C LYS A 501 -3.85 31.83 -0.79
N ARG A 502 -4.70 32.18 0.20
CA ARG A 502 -4.85 31.35 1.41
C ARG A 502 -5.19 29.94 0.92
N ARG A 503 -4.46 28.92 1.38
CA ARG A 503 -4.91 27.53 1.21
C ARG A 503 -6.34 27.48 1.72
N GLN A 504 -7.27 27.12 0.85
CA GLN A 504 -8.65 26.94 1.27
C GLN A 504 -8.70 25.70 2.18
N PRO A 505 -9.50 25.73 3.25
CA PRO A 505 -9.75 24.53 4.02
C PRO A 505 -10.23 23.41 3.10
N ARG A 506 -9.92 22.17 3.45
CA ARG A 506 -10.38 21.02 2.69
C ARG A 506 -11.91 21.09 2.63
N LYS A 507 -12.48 20.90 1.45
CA LYS A 507 -13.94 20.82 1.34
C LYS A 507 -14.36 19.43 1.79
N GLU A 508 -15.25 19.35 2.77
CA GLU A 508 -15.94 18.10 3.09
C GLU A 508 -16.84 17.74 1.90
N ARG A 509 -16.62 16.58 1.29
CA ARG A 509 -17.34 16.16 0.06
C ARG A 509 -18.12 14.87 0.31
N THR A 510 -19.12 14.96 1.19
CA THR A 510 -20.04 13.86 1.56
C THR A 510 -20.79 13.21 0.38
N THR A 511 -20.71 13.77 -0.83
CA THR A 511 -21.34 13.22 -2.04
C THR A 511 -20.46 12.23 -2.81
N ARG A 512 -19.16 12.14 -2.49
CA ARG A 512 -18.19 11.25 -3.15
C ARG A 512 -18.32 9.82 -2.68
N VAL A 513 -17.96 8.85 -3.53
CA VAL A 513 -18.39 7.46 -3.33
C VAL A 513 -17.69 6.82 -2.13
N ALA A 514 -16.40 7.09 -1.95
CA ALA A 514 -15.63 6.60 -0.82
C ALA A 514 -16.12 7.15 0.54
N ASP A 515 -16.79 8.31 0.54
CA ASP A 515 -17.13 9.09 1.74
C ASP A 515 -18.55 8.84 2.25
N LYS A 516 -19.45 8.29 1.41
CA LYS A 516 -20.86 8.04 1.77
C LYS A 516 -21.04 7.01 2.87
N GLU A 517 -20.19 6.00 2.93
CA GLU A 517 -20.31 4.93 3.94
C GLU A 517 -19.96 5.45 5.35
N PHE A 518 -19.03 6.41 5.43
CA PHE A 518 -18.56 6.95 6.69
C PHE A 518 -19.25 8.25 7.11
N SER A 519 -20.17 8.78 6.31
CA SER A 519 -20.85 10.04 6.61
C SER A 519 -21.63 10.04 7.93
N GLN A 520 -21.96 8.87 8.45
CA GLN A 520 -22.59 8.70 9.78
C GLN A 520 -21.61 8.85 10.95
N TYR A 521 -20.30 8.74 10.70
CA TYR A 521 -19.26 8.77 11.73
C TYR A 521 -18.56 10.14 11.73
N LYS A 522 -18.85 10.97 12.74
CA LYS A 522 -18.27 12.32 12.90
C LYS A 522 -16.73 12.34 12.92
N LEU A 523 -16.10 11.26 13.38
CA LEU A 523 -14.63 11.15 13.48
C LEU A 523 -13.97 10.56 12.23
N ALA A 524 -14.73 10.14 11.22
CA ALA A 524 -14.23 9.58 9.98
C ALA A 524 -14.61 10.45 8.78
N ARG A 525 -14.40 11.78 8.90
CA ARG A 525 -14.65 12.73 7.81
C ARG A 525 -13.52 12.74 6.78
N PHE A 526 -12.28 12.43 7.19
CA PHE A 526 -11.11 12.53 6.34
C PHE A 526 -11.19 11.60 5.13
N ALA A 527 -11.06 12.18 3.93
CA ALA A 527 -10.86 11.45 2.68
C ALA A 527 -9.43 11.75 2.19
N PRO A 528 -8.64 10.79 1.67
CA PRO A 528 -7.31 11.09 1.10
C PRO A 528 -7.41 11.88 -0.22
N VAL A 529 -6.47 12.79 -0.53
CA VAL A 529 -6.49 13.53 -1.83
C VAL A 529 -6.36 12.57 -3.02
N LEU A 530 -5.76 11.41 -2.81
CA LEU A 530 -5.66 10.37 -3.83
C LEU A 530 -7.04 9.89 -4.31
N SER A 531 -8.01 9.71 -3.39
CA SER A 531 -9.36 9.27 -3.77
C SER A 531 -10.06 10.33 -4.63
N GLU A 532 -9.91 11.60 -4.25
CA GLU A 532 -10.39 12.76 -5.00
C GLU A 532 -9.82 12.80 -6.43
N THR A 533 -8.52 12.57 -6.54
CA THR A 533 -7.79 12.58 -7.82
C THR A 533 -8.28 11.47 -8.74
N ILE A 534 -8.50 10.27 -8.21
CA ILE A 534 -9.01 9.12 -8.97
C ILE A 534 -10.46 9.34 -9.44
N GLU A 535 -11.32 9.90 -8.58
CA GLU A 535 -12.70 10.24 -8.99
C GLU A 535 -12.74 11.36 -10.04
N ASP A 536 -11.90 12.39 -9.91
CA ASP A 536 -11.83 13.45 -10.92
C ASP A 536 -11.29 12.90 -12.25
N LEU A 537 -10.38 11.93 -12.21
CA LEU A 537 -9.92 11.19 -13.40
C LEU A 537 -11.06 10.38 -14.02
N SER A 538 -11.81 9.61 -13.22
CA SER A 538 -12.89 8.76 -13.73
C SER A 538 -14.05 9.55 -14.32
N ASN A 539 -14.31 10.75 -13.79
CA ASN A 539 -15.29 11.69 -14.30
C ASN A 539 -14.79 12.54 -15.49
N GLY A 540 -13.51 12.45 -15.85
CA GLY A 540 -12.90 13.26 -16.90
C GLY A 540 -12.75 14.74 -16.55
N THR A 541 -12.78 15.09 -15.26
CA THR A 541 -12.66 16.45 -14.73
C THR A 541 -11.30 16.76 -14.12
N LEU A 542 -10.36 15.79 -14.16
CA LEU A 542 -8.98 15.99 -13.70
C LEU A 542 -8.27 17.06 -14.54
N ASP A 543 -7.64 18.03 -13.85
CA ASP A 543 -6.96 19.15 -14.51
C ASP A 543 -5.78 18.66 -15.38
N PRO A 544 -5.81 18.88 -16.71
CA PRO A 544 -4.77 18.41 -17.61
C PRO A 544 -3.44 19.20 -17.48
N THR A 545 -3.46 20.37 -16.84
CA THR A 545 -2.26 21.15 -16.54
C THR A 545 -1.57 20.66 -15.27
N GLU A 546 -2.35 20.20 -14.28
CA GLU A 546 -1.80 19.58 -13.06
C GLU A 546 -1.41 18.12 -13.30
N PHE A 547 -2.10 17.41 -14.19
CA PHE A 547 -1.84 16.00 -14.52
C PHE A 547 -1.71 15.76 -16.03
N PRO A 548 -0.66 16.31 -16.67
CA PRO A 548 -0.41 16.12 -18.09
C PRO A 548 -0.02 14.67 -18.43
N PHE A 549 -0.26 14.30 -19.69
CA PHE A 549 0.27 13.06 -20.27
C PHE A 549 1.76 13.17 -20.58
N VAL A 550 2.46 12.03 -20.54
CA VAL A 550 3.88 11.91 -20.88
C VAL A 550 4.05 11.28 -22.27
N GLY A 551 4.90 11.89 -23.10
CA GLY A 551 5.18 11.46 -24.48
C GLY A 551 4.33 12.15 -25.55
N SER A 552 4.93 12.51 -26.68
CA SER A 552 4.23 13.13 -27.81
C SER A 552 3.36 12.11 -28.54
N GLY A 553 2.03 12.24 -28.47
CA GLY A 553 1.09 11.49 -29.32
C GLY A 553 0.17 10.50 -28.62
N GLN A 554 0.31 10.28 -27.30
CA GLN A 554 -0.68 9.53 -26.53
C GLN A 554 -1.82 10.46 -26.08
N ALA A 555 -2.60 10.96 -27.03
CA ALA A 555 -4.01 11.16 -26.71
C ALA A 555 -4.57 9.78 -26.37
N GLY A 556 -5.37 9.67 -25.30
CA GLY A 556 -5.95 8.41 -24.86
C GLY A 556 -6.58 7.60 -25.99
N PRO A 557 -6.90 6.30 -25.75
CA PRO A 557 -7.26 5.33 -26.78
C PRO A 557 -8.18 5.90 -27.88
N PRO A 558 -7.93 5.56 -29.17
CA PRO A 558 -8.67 6.09 -30.30
C PRO A 558 -10.12 5.63 -30.19
N GLY A 559 -10.95 6.51 -29.63
CA GLY A 559 -12.33 6.21 -29.24
C GLY A 559 -12.93 7.27 -28.30
N ARG A 560 -12.10 8.11 -27.67
CA ARG A 560 -12.59 9.25 -26.85
C ARG A 560 -12.14 10.64 -27.30
N ALA A 561 -11.36 10.76 -28.38
CA ALA A 561 -10.93 12.06 -28.92
C ALA A 561 -12.03 12.83 -29.68
N GLN A 562 -13.24 12.28 -29.84
CA GLN A 562 -14.37 12.96 -30.53
C GLN A 562 -15.39 13.62 -29.59
N ASP A 563 -15.34 13.39 -28.27
CA ASP A 563 -16.32 13.99 -27.34
C ASP A 563 -15.80 15.19 -26.54
N TYR A 564 -14.54 15.57 -26.71
CA TYR A 564 -13.99 16.81 -26.14
C TYR A 564 -14.25 18.01 -27.05
N ASN A 565 -15.51 18.31 -27.31
CA ASN A 565 -15.88 19.59 -27.92
C ASN A 565 -15.82 20.71 -26.87
N PHE A 566 -14.77 21.51 -27.02
CA PHE A 566 -14.62 22.89 -26.59
C PHE A 566 -15.94 23.68 -26.71
N VAL A 567 -16.65 23.90 -25.60
CA VAL A 567 -17.81 24.82 -25.57
C VAL A 567 -17.29 26.24 -25.35
N GLY A 568 -16.91 26.89 -26.45
CA GLY A 568 -16.85 28.34 -26.56
C GLY A 568 -18.18 28.87 -27.09
N THR A 569 -18.76 29.83 -26.37
CA THR A 569 -19.67 30.89 -26.85
C THR A 569 -20.96 30.49 -27.60
N HIS A 570 -22.11 30.68 -26.94
CA HIS A 570 -23.43 30.78 -27.58
C HIS A 570 -23.48 31.94 -28.59
N PRO A 571 -24.27 31.81 -29.69
CA PRO A 571 -25.55 32.55 -29.78
C PRO A 571 -26.65 31.70 -30.50
N PRO A 572 -27.88 32.20 -30.78
CA PRO A 572 -29.07 31.81 -30.04
C PRO A 572 -30.11 30.99 -30.83
N SER A 573 -30.92 30.24 -30.07
CA SER A 573 -32.33 29.89 -30.31
C SER A 573 -32.81 29.51 -31.72
N GLN A 574 -33.17 28.23 -31.88
CA GLN A 574 -34.40 27.86 -32.58
C GLN A 574 -35.18 26.81 -31.77
N MET A 575 -36.39 27.22 -31.36
CA MET A 575 -37.44 26.36 -30.84
C MET A 575 -37.85 25.32 -31.88
N GLN A 576 -37.93 24.04 -31.50
CA GLN A 576 -39.03 23.18 -31.95
C GLN A 576 -39.50 22.22 -30.85
N SER A 577 -40.73 22.48 -30.42
CA SER A 577 -41.82 21.53 -30.20
C SER A 577 -41.71 20.43 -29.15
N ALA A 578 -42.48 20.63 -28.08
CA ALA A 578 -42.91 19.65 -27.09
C ALA A 578 -43.73 18.49 -27.68
N ARG A 579 -43.57 17.29 -27.11
CA ARG A 579 -44.67 16.43 -26.64
C ARG A 579 -44.19 15.23 -25.83
N GLN A 580 -44.79 15.11 -24.63
CA GLN A 580 -45.13 13.90 -23.84
C GLN A 580 -43.97 13.10 -23.22
N ASN A 581 -43.67 13.19 -21.92
CA ASN A 581 -44.43 12.88 -20.68
C ASN A 581 -44.29 11.41 -20.22
N ARG A 582 -44.00 11.29 -18.91
CA ARG A 582 -44.13 10.16 -17.96
C ARG A 582 -42.90 9.26 -17.72
N THR A 583 -42.25 9.58 -16.59
CA THR A 583 -42.02 8.70 -15.44
C THR A 583 -42.31 7.21 -15.62
N ASN A 584 -41.33 6.35 -15.34
CA ASN A 584 -41.53 5.15 -14.52
C ASN A 584 -40.18 4.61 -14.01
N PHE A 585 -39.98 4.75 -12.70
CA PHE A 585 -39.21 3.79 -11.90
C PHE A 585 -39.93 2.45 -12.00
N ALA A 586 -39.28 1.43 -12.55
CA ALA A 586 -39.78 0.06 -12.50
C ALA A 586 -38.62 -0.90 -12.24
N VAL A 587 -38.71 -1.47 -11.03
CA VAL A 587 -37.97 -2.59 -10.49
C VAL A 587 -38.18 -3.82 -11.39
N SER A 588 -37.10 -4.50 -11.80
CA SER A 588 -37.16 -5.69 -12.67
C SER A 588 -36.78 -6.97 -11.90
N TRP A 589 -37.77 -7.56 -11.21
CA TRP A 589 -37.79 -8.98 -10.82
C TRP A 589 -38.94 -9.69 -11.53
N ALA A 590 -38.92 -9.75 -12.86
CA ALA A 590 -39.83 -10.64 -13.58
C ALA A 590 -39.29 -10.88 -14.99
N ASN A 591 -38.62 -12.01 -15.19
CA ASN A 591 -38.76 -12.85 -16.38
C ASN A 591 -37.89 -14.10 -16.23
N LYS A 592 -38.41 -15.09 -15.48
CA LYS A 592 -38.08 -16.50 -15.67
C LYS A 592 -39.28 -17.15 -16.34
N ALA A 593 -39.06 -17.68 -17.54
CA ALA A 593 -39.70 -18.83 -18.18
C ALA A 593 -40.08 -18.55 -19.64
N LYS A 594 -39.25 -19.04 -20.57
CA LYS A 594 -39.62 -20.05 -21.59
C LYS A 594 -38.39 -20.43 -22.41
N GLY A 595 -38.20 -21.73 -22.60
CA GLY A 595 -37.02 -22.32 -23.19
C GLY A 595 -36.94 -22.20 -24.71
N ALA A 596 -35.70 -22.12 -25.19
CA ALA A 596 -35.21 -22.72 -26.42
C ALA A 596 -33.67 -22.75 -26.31
N GLU A 597 -33.10 -23.96 -26.24
CA GLU A 597 -31.65 -24.18 -26.27
C GLU A 597 -31.12 -23.86 -27.67
N GLY A 598 -30.67 -22.62 -27.86
CA GLY A 598 -29.71 -22.27 -28.91
C GLY A 598 -28.30 -22.21 -28.31
N PRO A 599 -27.24 -22.42 -29.11
CA PRO A 599 -25.87 -22.30 -28.62
C PRO A 599 -25.66 -20.91 -28.03
N ARG A 600 -25.38 -20.83 -26.73
CA ARG A 600 -25.02 -19.58 -26.05
C ARG A 600 -23.80 -19.01 -26.77
N GLN A 601 -24.01 -17.92 -27.51
CA GLN A 601 -22.91 -17.05 -27.92
C GLN A 601 -22.11 -16.68 -26.66
N PRO A 602 -20.77 -16.70 -26.70
CA PRO A 602 -19.98 -16.24 -25.57
C PRO A 602 -20.39 -14.79 -25.30
N GLN A 603 -20.94 -14.58 -24.10
CA GLN A 603 -21.36 -13.28 -23.62
C GLN A 603 -20.11 -12.40 -23.60
N GLU A 604 -19.98 -11.46 -24.57
CA GLU A 604 -18.82 -10.58 -24.67
C GLU A 604 -18.61 -9.89 -23.32
N THR A 605 -17.48 -10.17 -22.69
CA THR A 605 -17.07 -9.52 -21.44
C THR A 605 -16.88 -8.04 -21.74
N LYS A 606 -17.54 -7.16 -20.97
CA LYS A 606 -17.35 -5.72 -21.09
C LYS A 606 -15.84 -5.39 -20.96
N PRO A 607 -15.32 -4.46 -21.79
CA PRO A 607 -13.93 -4.04 -21.67
C PRO A 607 -13.69 -3.49 -20.26
N VAL A 608 -12.58 -3.89 -19.65
CA VAL A 608 -12.17 -3.46 -18.33
C VAL A 608 -11.33 -2.20 -18.47
N HIS A 609 -11.68 -1.15 -17.72
CA HIS A 609 -10.84 0.03 -17.57
C HIS A 609 -9.87 -0.21 -16.42
N ARG A 610 -8.58 -0.29 -16.72
CA ARG A 610 -7.51 -0.46 -15.73
C ARG A 610 -6.83 0.88 -15.44
N LEU A 611 -6.65 1.18 -14.16
CA LEU A 611 -5.89 2.33 -13.68
C LEU A 611 -4.82 1.86 -12.71
N ILE A 612 -3.55 2.11 -13.03
CA ILE A 612 -2.43 1.89 -12.13
C ILE A 612 -2.06 3.25 -11.51
N VAL A 613 -2.17 3.38 -10.20
CA VAL A 613 -1.80 4.60 -9.48
C VAL A 613 -0.50 4.34 -8.74
N PHE A 614 0.54 5.15 -8.96
CA PHE A 614 1.82 5.00 -8.27
C PHE A 614 2.15 6.21 -7.40
N VAL A 615 2.41 5.97 -6.10
CA VAL A 615 2.79 7.00 -5.12
C VAL A 615 4.28 6.89 -4.78
N ALA A 616 5.07 7.83 -5.30
CA ALA A 616 6.48 7.95 -4.96
C ALA A 616 6.65 8.50 -3.54
N GLY A 617 7.42 7.80 -2.70
CA GLY A 617 7.58 8.14 -1.30
C GLY A 617 6.53 7.50 -0.38
N GLY A 618 5.79 6.50 -0.86
CA GLY A 618 5.00 5.60 -0.02
C GLY A 618 3.54 5.98 0.19
N VAL A 619 2.74 5.00 0.61
CA VAL A 619 1.27 5.09 0.70
C VAL A 619 0.74 4.70 2.07
N ALA A 620 -0.32 5.37 2.54
CA ALA A 620 -0.96 5.09 3.82
C ALA A 620 -2.13 4.10 3.68
N TYR A 621 -2.52 3.45 4.78
CA TYR A 621 -3.60 2.45 4.77
C TYR A 621 -4.99 3.02 4.43
N ASN A 622 -5.23 4.30 4.69
CA ASN A 622 -6.47 4.98 4.28
C ASN A 622 -6.53 5.22 2.76
N GLU A 623 -5.39 5.44 2.11
CA GLU A 623 -5.27 5.51 0.65
C GLU A 623 -5.48 4.12 0.02
N ILE A 624 -4.90 3.06 0.61
CA ILE A 624 -5.13 1.67 0.19
C ILE A 624 -6.62 1.34 0.23
N ARG A 625 -7.28 1.56 1.37
CA ARG A 625 -8.74 1.37 1.51
C ARG A 625 -9.52 2.13 0.43
N SER A 626 -9.16 3.39 0.21
CA SER A 626 -9.89 4.25 -0.73
C SER A 626 -9.83 3.71 -2.15
N VAL A 627 -8.69 3.15 -2.57
CA VAL A 627 -8.56 2.51 -3.89
C VAL A 627 -9.43 1.27 -4.01
N HIS A 628 -9.47 0.40 -2.99
CA HIS A 628 -10.36 -0.76 -2.97
C HIS A 628 -11.82 -0.35 -3.14
N LYS A 629 -12.29 0.62 -2.34
CA LYS A 629 -13.67 1.13 -2.41
C LYS A 629 -13.99 1.78 -3.76
N LEU A 630 -13.07 2.56 -4.32
CA LEU A 630 -13.27 3.20 -5.63
C LEU A 630 -13.29 2.19 -6.77
N SER A 631 -12.47 1.15 -6.71
CA SER A 631 -12.47 0.08 -7.70
C SER A 631 -13.83 -0.62 -7.77
N GLU A 632 -14.39 -0.98 -6.62
CA GLU A 632 -15.72 -1.59 -6.52
C GLU A 632 -16.82 -0.64 -7.00
N ALA A 633 -16.77 0.61 -6.56
CA ALA A 633 -17.75 1.63 -6.89
C ALA A 633 -17.81 1.98 -8.38
N LEU A 634 -16.65 2.12 -9.02
CA LEU A 634 -16.54 2.52 -10.42
C LEU A 634 -16.63 1.31 -11.37
N GLY A 635 -16.44 0.08 -10.86
CA GLY A 635 -16.29 -1.12 -11.67
C GLY A 635 -15.00 -1.10 -12.52
N TRP A 636 -14.00 -0.32 -12.10
CA TRP A 636 -12.68 -0.21 -12.74
C TRP A 636 -11.69 -1.15 -12.04
N ASP A 637 -10.72 -1.67 -12.78
CA ASP A 637 -9.59 -2.40 -12.20
C ASP A 637 -8.52 -1.40 -11.75
N ILE A 638 -8.62 -0.94 -10.50
CA ILE A 638 -7.68 0.04 -9.94
C ILE A 638 -6.64 -0.70 -9.11
N ILE A 639 -5.37 -0.51 -9.46
CA ILE A 639 -4.21 -1.11 -8.82
C ILE A 639 -3.36 0.03 -8.23
N LEU A 640 -3.07 -0.05 -6.94
CA LEU A 640 -2.26 0.93 -6.21
C LEU A 640 -0.83 0.43 -6.05
N GLY A 641 0.13 1.22 -6.48
CA GLY A 641 1.55 1.00 -6.29
C GLY A 641 2.16 2.08 -5.43
N ALA A 642 3.18 1.74 -4.65
CA ALA A 642 4.00 2.72 -3.98
C ALA A 642 5.45 2.23 -3.82
N THR A 643 6.34 3.14 -3.46
CA THR A 643 7.71 2.75 -3.08
C THR A 643 7.72 1.87 -1.82
N ASP A 644 6.80 2.15 -0.90
CA ASP A 644 6.61 1.41 0.34
C ASP A 644 5.21 1.68 0.96
N VAL A 645 4.79 0.85 1.91
CA VAL A 645 3.61 1.11 2.75
C VAL A 645 4.04 1.81 4.03
N LEU A 646 3.30 2.84 4.43
CA LEU A 646 3.64 3.76 5.50
C LEU A 646 2.61 3.71 6.64
N PRO A 647 2.83 2.86 7.65
CA PRO A 647 2.27 3.10 8.98
C PRO A 647 2.71 4.47 9.51
N PRO A 648 1.89 5.17 10.32
CA PRO A 648 2.24 6.49 10.85
C PRO A 648 3.59 6.54 11.55
N ALA A 649 3.91 5.53 12.38
CA ALA A 649 5.21 5.43 13.05
C ALA A 649 6.39 5.39 12.06
N LYS A 650 6.26 4.61 10.98
CA LYS A 650 7.28 4.51 9.92
C LYS A 650 7.43 5.84 9.18
N PHE A 651 6.33 6.49 8.83
CA PHE A 651 6.34 7.81 8.21
C PHE A 651 7.08 8.85 9.05
N LEU A 652 6.81 8.88 10.36
CA LEU A 652 7.49 9.79 11.28
C LEU A 652 8.98 9.51 11.36
N ARG A 653 9.42 8.23 11.36
CA ARG A 653 10.85 7.84 11.28
C ARG A 653 11.51 8.37 10.02
N GLU A 654 10.94 8.10 8.86
CA GLU A 654 11.48 8.57 7.57
C GLU A 654 11.60 10.10 7.51
N LEU A 655 10.61 10.82 8.06
CA LEU A 655 10.64 12.28 8.14
C LEU A 655 11.83 12.81 8.94
N ALA A 656 12.34 12.10 9.94
CA ALA A 656 13.46 12.57 10.76
C ALA A 656 14.74 12.79 9.94
N HIS A 657 14.90 12.03 8.86
CA HIS A 657 16.16 11.96 8.11
C HIS A 657 16.19 12.85 6.86
N LEU A 658 15.17 13.68 6.59
CA LEU A 658 15.09 14.44 5.34
C LEU A 658 16.01 15.67 5.29
N LYS A 659 16.11 16.48 6.36
CA LYS A 659 17.12 17.54 6.49
C LYS A 659 18.16 17.09 7.52
N SER A 660 19.25 16.48 7.07
CA SER A 660 20.32 16.05 7.96
C SER A 660 21.26 17.22 8.27
N ASP A 661 21.19 17.76 9.48
CA ASP A 661 22.40 18.20 10.22
C ASP A 661 23.02 17.02 11.00
N PHE A 662 22.48 15.81 10.84
CA PHE A 662 23.05 14.57 11.41
C PHE A 662 24.30 14.16 10.63
N ALA A 663 25.45 14.62 11.11
CA ALA A 663 26.72 13.97 10.87
C ALA A 663 26.68 12.58 11.55
N HIS A 664 26.96 11.53 10.78
CA HIS A 664 27.24 10.16 11.23
C HIS A 664 26.21 9.50 12.16
N ASP A 665 25.33 8.69 11.57
CA ASP A 665 25.11 7.34 12.09
C ASP A 665 24.64 6.42 10.96
N SER A 666 25.60 5.97 10.14
CA SER A 666 25.40 4.98 9.08
C SER A 666 25.78 3.57 9.55
N ALA A 667 25.77 3.29 10.84
CA ALA A 667 26.09 1.96 11.38
C ALA A 667 25.40 1.63 12.72
N GLY A 668 25.05 2.61 13.56
CA GLY A 668 24.46 2.36 14.89
C GLY A 668 22.99 1.92 14.87
N ASP A 669 22.13 2.63 14.14
CA ASP A 669 20.69 2.30 14.08
C ASP A 669 20.38 1.06 13.23
N LEU A 670 21.27 0.67 12.32
CA LEU A 670 21.17 -0.60 11.58
C LEU A 670 21.50 -1.82 12.44
N ALA A 671 22.23 -1.66 13.56
CA ALA A 671 22.52 -2.78 14.46
C ALA A 671 21.29 -3.19 15.30
N LEU A 672 20.31 -2.28 15.47
CA LEU A 672 19.03 -2.59 16.11
C LEU A 672 18.03 -3.28 15.15
N GLU A 673 18.28 -3.26 13.84
CA GLU A 673 17.50 -4.04 12.86
C GLU A 673 17.91 -5.53 12.81
N ILE A 674 18.95 -5.96 13.51
CA ILE A 674 19.40 -7.38 13.49
C ILE A 674 19.37 -8.05 14.88
N ASP A 675 19.52 -7.32 15.99
CA ASP A 675 19.70 -7.96 17.32
C ASP A 675 18.75 -7.50 18.45
N GLY A 676 17.68 -6.74 18.19
CA GLY A 676 16.66 -6.58 19.23
C GLY A 676 15.59 -5.51 19.02
N ILE A 677 14.36 -5.95 18.76
CA ILE A 677 13.18 -5.94 19.67
C ILE A 677 12.00 -6.53 18.90
#